data_AF-A0A1I5AEG0-F1
#
_entry.id   AF-A0A1I5AEG0-F1
#
_cell.length_a   1.000
_cell.length_b   1.000
_cell.length_c   1.000
_cell.angle_alpha   90.00
_cell.angle_beta   90.00
_cell.angle_gamma   90.00
#
_symmetry.space_group_name_H-M   'P 1'
#
loop_
_entity.id
_entity.type
_entity.pdbx_description
1 polymer ?
#
loop_
_entity_poly.entity_id
_entity_poly.type
_entity_poly.pdbx_seq_one_letter_code
_entity_poly.pdbx_strand_id
1 'polypeptide(L)'
;MKQSHAPGKRHTLLIPAALMLVIVLLPACAALDSDPDRGATTVKEDVFGDHFSTVEYLPSQNWKPSDSLWFYTVTQGSNMMPYDFFMALERPGTSELIRGNENMNNRYRYLPQKATSSNPDALPVGFVKDIYKDEEYIGITCAACHTGQINYKGKGIRIDGGPAGADMETFMADIVRAMKAALENGEVRKRFVENVLARGKYKTEEEVEADLRKYTQRLTNYITINYSTTHYGFARLDAFGRIYNRVLEHTVNVQALRELLRDPNVMKKGVISEEELDAIFRDTENVRVLSGAQRDRIVENLVKALNEKKGRDALESLWKLRTKLFNMPNAPVSYPFLWDTPQHDYVQWNGLTENAGLKAIARNAGEAIGVFGTLDWTEREGFSLPAFITGQGLFSKHISYDSSVNVMNLRRIEARLLTLQSPLWPGNILPRIDEARLDKGRSLFNQHCVSCHANIKREDPDRRIVAHMSRATDVGTDAQMAENSVNYQGFSGIQRNMYVGAGGVGDILLSQRAPVSALLTKATIGVVANPEPDKWFLQRWGEWAYNLATGFRDNVIKPSIKHGDYDPDTTADPVASLKSYKARPLNGIWATAPYLHNGSVPTLYDLLLPKKRPGDPESGEYRPDEFVVGSREFDPVKVGFKSSGYEGFTFNTRGIWDDRTGGYTKGNSNAGHEYGARRLADESDGPADQKIKEQCEDDKVKDEDLDPSIKDKCLYPMSREDRFDLVEYMKTL
;
A
#
# COMPACT_ATOMS: atom_id res chain seq x y z
N MET A 1 -58.11 46.69 -41.38
CA MET A 1 -56.90 46.97 -42.20
C MET A 1 -55.71 47.01 -41.25
N LYS A 2 -54.98 45.91 -41.07
CA LYS A 2 -53.66 45.62 -41.68
C LYS A 2 -52.71 46.83 -41.70
N GLN A 3 -51.68 46.79 -40.85
CA GLN A 3 -50.35 47.22 -41.23
C GLN A 3 -49.26 46.46 -40.45
N SER A 4 -48.17 46.24 -41.15
CA SER A 4 -47.07 45.28 -40.98
C SER A 4 -46.13 45.56 -39.81
N HIS A 5 -45.60 44.50 -39.19
CA HIS A 5 -44.34 44.52 -38.43
C HIS A 5 -43.39 43.43 -38.96
N ALA A 6 -42.17 43.84 -39.30
CA ALA A 6 -41.07 42.98 -39.69
C ALA A 6 -40.44 42.30 -38.46
N PRO A 7 -39.94 41.05 -38.56
CA PRO A 7 -39.28 40.40 -37.44
C PRO A 7 -37.78 40.75 -37.38
N GLY A 8 -37.33 41.13 -36.18
CA GLY A 8 -35.94 41.43 -35.87
C GLY A 8 -35.02 40.21 -35.95
N LYS A 9 -33.79 40.45 -36.41
CA LYS A 9 -32.68 39.49 -36.42
C LYS A 9 -32.30 39.11 -34.98
N ARG A 10 -32.46 37.83 -34.64
CA ARG A 10 -31.81 37.22 -33.46
C ARG A 10 -30.35 36.94 -33.82
N HIS A 11 -29.43 37.63 -33.17
CA HIS A 11 -28.04 37.17 -33.08
C HIS A 11 -27.99 36.01 -32.08
N THR A 12 -27.94 34.78 -32.61
CA THR A 12 -27.66 33.57 -31.83
C THR A 12 -26.19 33.62 -31.39
N LEU A 13 -25.96 33.76 -30.09
CA LEU A 13 -24.66 33.51 -29.46
C LEU A 13 -24.27 32.04 -29.66
N LEU A 14 -23.47 31.77 -30.69
CA LEU A 14 -22.86 30.46 -30.99
C LEU A 14 -21.45 30.33 -30.38
N ILE A 15 -21.23 30.84 -29.17
CA ILE A 15 -19.91 30.88 -28.52
C ILE A 15 -19.75 30.00 -27.25
N PRO A 16 -20.78 29.47 -26.54
CA PRO A 16 -20.51 28.62 -25.37
C PRO A 16 -20.17 27.15 -25.71
N ALA A 17 -20.66 26.62 -26.84
CA ALA A 17 -20.53 25.19 -27.16
C ALA A 17 -19.14 24.83 -27.70
N ALA A 18 -18.49 25.73 -28.46
CA ALA A 18 -17.15 25.51 -28.99
C ALA A 18 -16.08 25.54 -27.88
N LEU A 19 -16.25 26.38 -26.85
CA LEU A 19 -15.31 26.44 -25.72
C LEU A 19 -15.41 25.19 -24.83
N MET A 20 -16.62 24.64 -24.63
CA MET A 20 -16.83 23.36 -23.94
C MET A 20 -16.23 22.18 -24.72
N LEU A 21 -16.31 22.18 -26.06
CA LEU A 21 -15.71 21.13 -26.87
C LEU A 21 -14.17 21.14 -26.80
N VAL A 22 -13.56 22.31 -26.72
CA VAL A 22 -12.09 22.47 -26.60
C VAL A 22 -11.58 22.04 -25.22
N ILE A 23 -12.35 22.26 -24.15
CA ILE A 23 -11.97 21.83 -22.78
C ILE A 23 -12.08 20.30 -22.61
N VAL A 24 -12.98 19.63 -23.33
CA VAL A 24 -13.09 18.16 -23.31
C VAL A 24 -11.99 17.48 -24.15
N LEU A 25 -11.41 18.18 -25.14
CA LEU A 25 -10.37 17.63 -26.02
C LEU A 25 -8.93 17.87 -25.54
N LEU A 26 -8.70 18.68 -24.50
CA LEU A 26 -7.35 18.97 -23.99
C LEU A 26 -6.60 17.84 -23.25
N PRO A 27 -7.18 16.68 -22.84
CA PRO A 27 -6.36 15.54 -22.44
C PRO A 27 -5.87 14.69 -23.63
N ALA A 28 -6.25 15.01 -24.87
CA ALA A 28 -5.94 14.20 -26.05
C ALA A 28 -4.55 14.49 -26.69
N CYS A 29 -3.73 15.36 -26.09
CA CYS A 29 -2.39 15.70 -26.60
C CYS A 29 -1.24 15.11 -25.78
N ALA A 30 -1.50 14.24 -24.80
CA ALA A 30 -0.47 13.29 -24.40
C ALA A 30 -0.38 12.26 -25.53
N ALA A 31 0.66 12.35 -26.37
CA ALA A 31 0.97 11.28 -27.31
C ALA A 31 0.92 9.96 -26.52
N LEU A 32 0.00 9.07 -26.89
CA LEU A 32 -0.13 7.76 -26.25
C LEU A 32 1.16 7.01 -26.52
N ASP A 33 2.04 6.98 -25.51
CA ASP A 33 3.24 6.17 -25.56
C ASP A 33 2.84 4.73 -25.85
N SER A 34 3.53 4.14 -26.81
CA SER A 34 3.24 2.80 -27.32
C SER A 34 4.54 2.06 -27.64
N ASP A 35 5.65 2.43 -26.97
CA ASP A 35 6.90 1.67 -27.04
C ASP A 35 6.58 0.17 -26.85
N PRO A 36 6.93 -0.69 -27.81
CA PRO A 36 6.50 -2.09 -27.82
C PRO A 36 7.05 -2.88 -26.64
N ASP A 37 8.21 -2.48 -26.11
CA ASP A 37 8.86 -3.08 -24.95
C ASP A 37 8.37 -2.46 -23.63
N ARG A 38 7.40 -1.53 -23.69
CA ARG A 38 6.85 -0.79 -22.54
C ARG A 38 7.95 -0.11 -21.72
N GLY A 39 8.99 0.37 -22.41
CA GLY A 39 10.13 1.01 -21.80
C GLY A 39 10.99 0.07 -20.95
N ALA A 40 10.78 -1.25 -20.97
CA ALA A 40 11.59 -2.16 -20.18
C ALA A 40 13.07 -2.13 -20.61
N THR A 41 13.98 -2.30 -19.65
CA THR A 41 15.41 -2.44 -19.92
C THR A 41 16.03 -3.46 -18.98
N THR A 42 17.19 -3.98 -19.37
CA THR A 42 17.95 -4.96 -18.61
C THR A 42 19.04 -4.28 -17.79
N VAL A 43 19.56 -4.99 -16.79
CA VAL A 43 20.76 -4.60 -16.04
C VAL A 43 21.90 -5.55 -16.37
N LYS A 44 23.14 -5.09 -16.18
CA LYS A 44 24.34 -5.87 -16.49
C LYS A 44 24.70 -6.83 -15.36
N GLU A 45 24.51 -6.41 -14.12
CA GLU A 45 24.86 -7.19 -12.94
C GLU A 45 23.64 -7.27 -12.02
N ASP A 46 23.47 -8.41 -11.34
CA ASP A 46 22.44 -8.57 -10.32
C ASP A 46 23.08 -9.11 -9.04
N VAL A 47 22.82 -8.44 -7.91
CA VAL A 47 23.47 -8.76 -6.63
C VAL A 47 23.00 -10.08 -6.01
N PHE A 48 21.88 -10.64 -6.47
CA PHE A 48 21.40 -11.95 -6.02
C PHE A 48 21.70 -13.07 -7.04
N GLY A 49 22.41 -12.74 -8.11
CA GLY A 49 22.76 -13.67 -9.18
C GLY A 49 21.61 -13.96 -10.15
N ASP A 50 20.53 -13.16 -10.11
CA ASP A 50 19.46 -13.27 -11.10
C ASP A 50 19.98 -12.84 -12.47
N HIS A 51 19.46 -13.41 -13.56
CA HIS A 51 19.87 -12.99 -14.90
C HIS A 51 18.69 -13.01 -15.87
N PHE A 52 18.51 -11.91 -16.60
CA PHE A 52 17.58 -11.84 -17.71
C PHE A 52 18.14 -10.96 -18.84
N SER A 53 17.99 -11.42 -20.08
CA SER A 53 18.43 -10.72 -21.29
C SER A 53 17.27 -10.09 -22.07
N THR A 54 16.04 -10.50 -21.78
CA THR A 54 14.82 -9.94 -22.39
C THR A 54 13.72 -9.81 -21.34
N VAL A 55 12.79 -8.89 -21.58
CA VAL A 55 11.56 -8.73 -20.79
C VAL A 55 10.35 -9.03 -21.66
N GLU A 56 9.52 -9.95 -21.20
CA GLU A 56 8.32 -10.43 -21.88
C GLU A 56 7.09 -9.99 -21.07
N TYR A 57 6.07 -9.52 -21.77
CA TYR A 57 4.78 -9.16 -21.20
C TYR A 57 3.75 -10.23 -21.53
N LEU A 58 2.74 -10.38 -20.67
CA LEU A 58 1.71 -11.41 -20.81
C LEU A 58 0.52 -10.88 -21.61
N PRO A 59 0.29 -11.34 -22.87
CA PRO A 59 -0.87 -10.92 -23.65
C PRO A 59 -2.20 -11.29 -22.98
N SER A 60 -2.18 -12.32 -22.13
CA SER A 60 -3.33 -12.75 -21.35
C SER A 60 -3.88 -11.68 -20.41
N GLN A 61 -3.09 -10.68 -20.00
CA GLN A 61 -3.55 -9.64 -19.06
C GLN A 61 -4.45 -8.58 -19.70
N ASN A 62 -4.67 -8.66 -21.02
CA ASN A 62 -5.58 -7.79 -21.76
C ASN A 62 -5.22 -6.29 -21.71
N TRP A 63 -3.94 -5.98 -21.48
CA TRP A 63 -3.39 -4.63 -21.57
C TRP A 63 -2.47 -4.50 -22.77
N LYS A 64 -2.64 -3.43 -23.54
CA LYS A 64 -1.74 -3.02 -24.61
C LYS A 64 -0.52 -2.30 -24.02
N PRO A 65 0.57 -2.12 -24.79
CA PRO A 65 1.72 -1.36 -24.31
C PRO A 65 1.37 0.02 -23.75
N SER A 66 0.44 0.73 -24.39
CA SER A 66 -0.04 2.04 -23.94
C SER A 66 -0.76 2.01 -22.59
N ASP A 67 -1.44 0.91 -22.26
CA ASP A 67 -2.14 0.78 -20.98
C ASP A 67 -1.15 0.69 -19.82
N SER A 68 -0.13 -0.16 -19.97
CA SER A 68 0.96 -0.29 -19.00
C SER A 68 1.79 0.96 -18.88
N LEU A 69 2.26 1.52 -20.00
CA LEU A 69 3.08 2.72 -19.99
C LEU A 69 2.35 3.87 -19.29
N TRP A 70 1.06 4.05 -19.58
CA TRP A 70 0.24 5.04 -18.88
C TRP A 70 0.14 4.74 -17.38
N PHE A 71 -0.14 3.50 -16.98
CA PHE A 71 -0.21 3.11 -15.57
C PHE A 71 1.13 3.31 -14.84
N TYR A 72 2.26 3.07 -15.52
CA TYR A 72 3.60 3.24 -14.97
C TYR A 72 3.96 4.70 -14.73
N THR A 73 3.43 5.62 -15.54
CA THR A 73 3.87 7.03 -15.56
C THR A 73 2.80 8.04 -15.16
N VAL A 74 1.57 7.61 -14.85
CA VAL A 74 0.49 8.52 -14.45
C VAL A 74 0.74 9.07 -13.04
N THR A 75 0.71 10.40 -12.90
CA THR A 75 0.87 11.05 -11.59
C THR A 75 -0.35 10.84 -10.70
N GLN A 76 -0.10 10.71 -9.39
CA GLN A 76 -1.12 10.47 -8.39
C GLN A 76 -1.14 11.54 -7.29
N GLY A 77 -0.23 12.52 -7.38
CA GLY A 77 -0.04 13.57 -6.39
C GLY A 77 1.02 13.27 -5.35
N SER A 78 1.94 12.34 -5.63
CA SER A 78 3.02 11.97 -4.71
C SER A 78 4.18 12.95 -4.86
N ASN A 79 4.57 13.60 -3.75
CA ASN A 79 5.59 14.64 -3.73
C ASN A 79 6.68 14.30 -2.69
N MET A 80 7.49 13.27 -2.95
CA MET A 80 8.47 12.77 -1.96
C MET A 80 9.58 13.79 -1.68
N MET A 81 10.19 14.35 -2.73
CA MET A 81 11.22 15.39 -2.65
C MET A 81 11.36 16.12 -3.99
N PRO A 82 12.11 17.24 -4.08
CA PRO A 82 12.31 17.95 -5.34
C PRO A 82 12.85 17.02 -6.42
N TYR A 83 12.30 17.13 -7.62
CA TYR A 83 12.66 16.26 -8.74
C TYR A 83 14.17 16.30 -9.04
N ASP A 84 14.73 17.50 -9.10
CA ASP A 84 16.15 17.72 -9.41
C ASP A 84 17.10 17.09 -8.40
N PHE A 85 16.67 16.97 -7.12
CA PHE A 85 17.47 16.30 -6.11
C PHE A 85 17.56 14.81 -6.39
N PHE A 86 16.44 14.15 -6.69
CA PHE A 86 16.45 12.73 -7.07
C PHE A 86 17.35 12.46 -8.28
N MET A 87 17.36 13.40 -9.22
CA MET A 87 18.14 13.29 -10.45
C MET A 87 19.65 13.40 -10.23
N ALA A 88 20.08 14.07 -9.16
CA ALA A 88 21.47 14.38 -8.84
C ALA A 88 22.03 13.62 -7.62
N LEU A 89 21.20 12.95 -6.81
CA LEU A 89 21.65 12.28 -5.59
C LEU A 89 22.57 11.09 -5.89
N GLU A 90 23.79 11.19 -5.40
CA GLU A 90 24.79 10.13 -5.39
C GLU A 90 24.56 9.18 -4.22
N ARG A 91 24.90 7.91 -4.41
CA ARG A 91 24.93 6.92 -3.34
C ARG A 91 26.04 7.24 -2.34
N PRO A 92 25.81 7.05 -1.03
CA PRO A 92 26.86 7.26 -0.04
C PRO A 92 28.13 6.45 -0.35
N GLY A 93 29.28 7.13 -0.36
CA GLY A 93 30.59 6.52 -0.59
C GLY A 93 30.95 6.24 -2.06
N THR A 94 30.11 6.61 -3.03
CA THR A 94 30.36 6.44 -4.47
C THR A 94 29.90 7.67 -5.25
N SER A 95 30.28 7.81 -6.52
CA SER A 95 29.71 8.83 -7.43
C SER A 95 28.53 8.31 -8.27
N GLU A 96 28.05 7.09 -8.00
CA GLU A 96 26.91 6.51 -8.72
C GLU A 96 25.60 7.13 -8.26
N LEU A 97 24.72 7.48 -9.21
CA LEU A 97 23.40 8.01 -8.87
C LEU A 97 22.52 6.92 -8.26
N ILE A 98 21.77 7.26 -7.22
CA ILE A 98 20.77 6.35 -6.61
C ILE A 98 19.77 5.86 -7.65
N ARG A 99 19.33 6.75 -8.54
CA ARG A 99 18.38 6.45 -9.62
C ARG A 99 18.91 5.56 -10.74
N GLY A 100 20.21 5.23 -10.73
CA GLY A 100 20.80 4.38 -11.77
C GLY A 100 20.09 3.02 -11.84
N ASN A 101 19.92 2.49 -13.05
CA ASN A 101 19.17 1.25 -13.30
C ASN A 101 19.71 0.07 -12.48
N GLU A 102 21.03 -0.07 -12.39
CA GLU A 102 21.68 -1.09 -11.56
C GLU A 102 21.28 -0.95 -10.08
N ASN A 103 21.30 0.27 -9.54
CA ASN A 103 20.92 0.52 -8.15
C ASN A 103 19.45 0.21 -7.89
N MET A 104 18.57 0.64 -8.80
CA MET A 104 17.13 0.43 -8.70
C MET A 104 16.75 -1.05 -8.79
N ASN A 105 17.39 -1.81 -9.68
CA ASN A 105 17.17 -3.24 -9.78
C ASN A 105 17.78 -4.02 -8.59
N ASN A 106 19.05 -3.77 -8.30
CA ASN A 106 19.85 -4.65 -7.47
C ASN A 106 19.58 -4.44 -5.98
N ARG A 107 19.47 -3.18 -5.54
CA ARG A 107 19.33 -2.87 -4.12
C ARG A 107 17.89 -2.81 -3.65
N TYR A 108 17.03 -2.25 -4.49
CA TYR A 108 15.67 -1.90 -4.08
C TYR A 108 14.61 -2.70 -4.80
N ARG A 109 14.99 -3.49 -5.82
CA ARG A 109 14.09 -4.30 -6.64
C ARG A 109 12.94 -3.50 -7.26
N TYR A 110 13.15 -2.22 -7.54
CA TYR A 110 12.34 -1.47 -8.50
C TYR A 110 12.74 -1.87 -9.92
N LEU A 111 11.85 -1.60 -10.88
CA LEU A 111 11.96 -2.11 -12.23
C LEU A 111 12.50 -1.02 -13.16
N PRO A 112 13.74 -1.15 -13.68
CA PRO A 112 14.33 -0.13 -14.54
C PRO A 112 13.57 0.07 -15.85
N GLN A 113 13.68 1.28 -16.39
CA GLN A 113 13.18 1.60 -17.73
C GLN A 113 14.26 2.26 -18.60
N LYS A 114 14.10 2.17 -19.92
CA LYS A 114 14.74 3.05 -20.90
C LYS A 114 13.89 4.31 -21.08
N ALA A 115 14.47 5.37 -21.63
CA ALA A 115 13.72 6.57 -21.93
C ALA A 115 12.62 6.29 -22.97
N THR A 116 11.42 6.80 -22.72
CA THR A 116 10.28 6.76 -23.65
C THR A 116 9.63 8.15 -23.75
N SER A 117 8.60 8.31 -24.58
CA SER A 117 7.91 9.60 -24.71
C SER A 117 7.16 10.04 -23.45
N SER A 118 6.62 9.08 -22.68
CA SER A 118 5.97 9.34 -21.38
C SER A 118 6.95 9.30 -20.19
N ASN A 119 8.16 8.78 -20.39
CA ASN A 119 9.22 8.71 -19.37
C ASN A 119 10.59 9.10 -19.96
N PRO A 120 10.81 10.38 -20.30
CA PRO A 120 12.03 10.81 -21.01
C PRO A 120 13.31 10.70 -20.16
N ASP A 121 13.17 10.71 -18.83
CA ASP A 121 14.29 10.62 -17.89
C ASP A 121 14.62 9.18 -17.46
N ALA A 122 13.94 8.18 -18.05
CA ALA A 122 14.15 6.76 -17.79
C ALA A 122 13.99 6.38 -16.30
N LEU A 123 12.99 6.97 -15.63
CA LEU A 123 12.66 6.66 -14.25
C LEU A 123 12.20 5.18 -14.11
N PRO A 124 12.43 4.50 -12.98
CA PRO A 124 11.90 3.16 -12.77
C PRO A 124 10.37 3.15 -12.82
N VAL A 125 9.77 1.98 -13.07
CA VAL A 125 8.30 1.82 -13.09
C VAL A 125 7.69 2.36 -11.79
N GLY A 126 6.73 3.27 -11.94
CA GLY A 126 6.02 3.91 -10.83
C GLY A 126 6.74 5.07 -10.18
N PHE A 127 7.89 5.51 -10.71
CA PHE A 127 8.53 6.77 -10.35
C PHE A 127 8.20 7.81 -11.41
N VAL A 128 7.65 8.94 -10.98
CA VAL A 128 7.13 9.97 -11.90
C VAL A 128 7.58 11.35 -11.48
N LYS A 129 7.76 12.23 -12.47
CA LYS A 129 7.82 13.66 -12.22
C LYS A 129 6.40 14.18 -11.95
N ASP A 130 6.12 14.55 -10.71
CA ASP A 130 4.84 15.14 -10.30
C ASP A 130 4.98 16.66 -10.17
N ILE A 131 3.86 17.39 -10.32
CA ILE A 131 3.83 18.85 -10.22
C ILE A 131 2.74 19.25 -9.25
N TYR A 132 3.08 20.09 -8.28
CA TYR A 132 2.11 20.64 -7.34
C TYR A 132 2.49 22.06 -6.95
N LYS A 133 1.54 23.00 -7.14
CA LYS A 133 1.75 24.44 -6.91
C LYS A 133 3.02 24.97 -7.61
N ASP A 134 3.13 24.65 -8.90
CA ASP A 134 4.25 25.04 -9.78
C ASP A 134 5.63 24.47 -9.39
N GLU A 135 5.66 23.58 -8.40
CA GLU A 135 6.88 22.89 -7.96
C GLU A 135 6.93 21.46 -8.48
N GLU A 136 8.09 21.06 -8.98
CA GLU A 136 8.37 19.72 -9.51
C GLU A 136 8.95 18.77 -8.44
N TYR A 137 8.35 17.59 -8.32
CA TYR A 137 8.72 16.56 -7.35
C TYR A 137 8.98 15.21 -8.03
N ILE A 138 9.79 14.38 -7.38
CA ILE A 138 9.74 12.94 -7.64
C ILE A 138 8.59 12.34 -6.82
N GLY A 139 7.72 11.61 -7.50
CA GLY A 139 6.59 10.89 -6.93
C GLY A 139 6.72 9.39 -7.08
N ILE A 140 6.16 8.65 -6.13
CA ILE A 140 5.98 7.20 -6.17
C ILE A 140 4.49 6.92 -6.38
N THR A 141 4.17 6.07 -7.33
CA THR A 141 2.79 5.72 -7.72
C THR A 141 2.47 4.26 -7.38
N CYS A 142 1.21 3.86 -7.50
CA CYS A 142 0.79 2.47 -7.34
C CYS A 142 1.67 1.47 -8.11
N ALA A 143 2.14 1.84 -9.30
CA ALA A 143 2.91 0.93 -10.16
C ALA A 143 4.25 0.49 -9.55
N ALA A 144 4.83 1.26 -8.63
CA ALA A 144 6.09 0.92 -7.97
C ALA A 144 5.94 -0.29 -7.01
N CYS A 145 4.75 -0.45 -6.41
CA CYS A 145 4.42 -1.54 -5.49
C CYS A 145 3.61 -2.65 -6.18
N HIS A 146 2.88 -2.30 -7.23
CA HIS A 146 1.91 -3.17 -7.92
C HIS A 146 2.27 -3.46 -9.38
N THR A 147 3.57 -3.55 -9.67
CA THR A 147 4.07 -4.17 -10.89
C THR A 147 5.17 -5.16 -10.52
N GLY A 148 4.97 -6.43 -10.84
CA GLY A 148 5.87 -7.52 -10.48
C GLY A 148 6.74 -7.96 -11.65
N GLN A 149 7.88 -8.58 -11.35
CA GLN A 149 8.68 -9.31 -12.34
C GLN A 149 9.15 -10.62 -11.75
N ILE A 150 9.11 -11.66 -12.58
CA ILE A 150 9.64 -12.99 -12.31
C ILE A 150 10.71 -13.29 -13.37
N ASN A 151 11.80 -13.97 -13.03
CA ASN A 151 12.83 -14.37 -13.98
C ASN A 151 12.81 -15.90 -14.15
N TYR A 152 12.91 -16.37 -15.39
CA TYR A 152 13.03 -17.80 -15.68
C TYR A 152 13.86 -18.03 -16.94
N LYS A 153 14.93 -18.82 -16.84
CA LYS A 153 15.82 -19.18 -17.96
C LYS A 153 16.28 -17.97 -18.79
N GLY A 154 16.69 -16.89 -18.13
CA GLY A 154 17.17 -15.69 -18.82
C GLY A 154 16.08 -14.76 -19.36
N LYS A 155 14.79 -15.03 -19.10
CA LYS A 155 13.67 -14.16 -19.47
C LYS A 155 13.03 -13.55 -18.24
N GLY A 156 12.89 -12.22 -18.21
CA GLY A 156 12.07 -11.51 -17.23
C GLY A 156 10.62 -11.48 -17.71
N ILE A 157 9.68 -12.01 -16.92
CA ILE A 157 8.24 -11.97 -17.17
C ILE A 157 7.67 -10.82 -16.34
N ARG A 158 7.21 -9.75 -17.00
CA ARG A 158 6.61 -8.60 -16.34
C ARG A 158 5.10 -8.82 -16.16
N ILE A 159 4.62 -8.58 -14.94
CA ILE A 159 3.24 -8.81 -14.53
C ILE A 159 2.62 -7.48 -14.13
N ASP A 160 1.74 -6.96 -14.98
CA ASP A 160 0.97 -5.75 -14.70
C ASP A 160 0.01 -5.97 -13.54
N GLY A 161 -0.03 -5.07 -12.56
CA GLY A 161 -0.84 -5.25 -11.36
C GLY A 161 -0.35 -6.35 -10.41
N GLY A 162 0.81 -6.98 -10.66
CA GLY A 162 1.40 -7.99 -9.78
C GLY A 162 2.17 -7.40 -8.60
N PRO A 163 2.40 -8.16 -7.51
CA PRO A 163 3.20 -7.68 -6.39
C PRO A 163 4.64 -7.38 -6.82
N ALA A 164 5.14 -6.19 -6.48
CA ALA A 164 6.54 -5.86 -6.69
C ALA A 164 7.44 -6.58 -5.68
N GLY A 165 8.67 -6.90 -6.09
CA GLY A 165 9.72 -7.35 -5.17
C GLY A 165 10.36 -6.22 -4.36
N ALA A 166 9.77 -5.02 -4.34
CA ALA A 166 10.40 -3.79 -3.87
C ALA A 166 10.79 -3.83 -2.38
N ASP A 167 11.90 -3.17 -2.03
CA ASP A 167 12.30 -2.85 -0.66
C ASP A 167 12.25 -1.32 -0.45
N MET A 168 11.08 -0.85 -0.01
CA MET A 168 10.86 0.57 0.28
C MET A 168 11.57 1.02 1.57
N GLU A 169 11.77 0.13 2.54
CA GLU A 169 12.41 0.48 3.81
C GLU A 169 13.85 0.89 3.60
N THR A 170 14.63 0.04 2.93
CA THR A 170 16.03 0.31 2.60
C THR A 170 16.17 1.47 1.62
N PHE A 171 15.29 1.56 0.61
CA PHE A 171 15.28 2.68 -0.34
C PHE A 171 15.16 4.03 0.37
N MET A 172 14.17 4.19 1.26
CA MET A 172 13.98 5.45 1.99
C MET A 172 15.17 5.77 2.90
N ALA A 173 15.74 4.75 3.56
CA ALA A 173 16.92 4.94 4.41
C ALA A 173 18.15 5.39 3.60
N ASP A 174 18.39 4.81 2.42
CA ASP A 174 19.49 5.18 1.54
C ASP A 174 19.33 6.57 0.94
N ILE A 175 18.11 6.98 0.58
CA ILE A 175 17.82 8.37 0.15
C ILE A 175 18.22 9.35 1.25
N VAL A 176 17.81 9.12 2.50
CA VAL A 176 18.18 10.01 3.62
C VAL A 176 19.68 9.99 3.88
N ARG A 177 20.35 8.83 3.81
CA ARG A 177 21.81 8.75 3.94
C ARG A 177 22.53 9.55 2.85
N ALA A 178 22.05 9.47 1.61
CA ALA A 178 22.61 10.24 0.49
C ALA A 178 22.43 11.74 0.66
N MET A 179 21.24 12.18 1.08
CA MET A 179 20.99 13.61 1.33
C MET A 179 21.84 14.14 2.48
N LYS A 180 22.05 13.35 3.54
CA LYS A 180 22.99 13.70 4.62
C LYS A 180 24.43 13.78 4.11
N ALA A 181 24.87 12.82 3.29
CA ALA A 181 26.20 12.88 2.68
C ALA A 181 26.37 14.15 1.81
N ALA A 182 25.34 14.53 1.05
CA ALA A 182 25.32 15.76 0.27
C ALA A 182 25.28 17.04 1.13
N LEU A 183 24.88 16.98 2.41
CA LEU A 183 24.97 18.10 3.34
C LEU A 183 26.33 18.17 4.04
N GLU A 184 26.85 17.02 4.47
CA GLU A 184 27.95 16.93 5.44
C GLU A 184 29.32 16.81 4.77
N ASN A 185 29.41 16.20 3.59
CA ASN A 185 30.66 16.04 2.85
C ASN A 185 30.83 17.17 1.82
N GLY A 186 31.84 18.02 1.97
CA GLY A 186 32.06 19.19 1.10
C GLY A 186 32.26 18.86 -0.38
N GLU A 187 32.89 17.74 -0.71
CA GLU A 187 33.09 17.32 -2.11
C GLU A 187 31.80 16.80 -2.74
N VAL A 188 31.04 15.97 -2.00
CA VAL A 188 29.74 15.46 -2.44
C VAL A 188 28.75 16.62 -2.57
N ARG A 189 28.73 17.54 -1.60
CA ARG A 189 27.89 18.74 -1.61
C ARG A 189 28.15 19.58 -2.85
N LYS A 190 29.41 19.87 -3.16
CA LYS A 190 29.79 20.65 -4.34
C LYS A 190 29.25 20.02 -5.63
N ARG A 191 29.49 18.70 -5.83
CA ARG A 191 28.97 18.00 -7.02
C ARG A 191 27.44 17.99 -7.07
N PHE A 192 26.79 17.75 -5.94
CA PHE A 192 25.33 17.77 -5.85
C PHE A 192 24.76 19.14 -6.24
N VAL A 193 25.28 20.23 -5.67
CA VAL A 193 24.86 21.61 -5.98
C VAL A 193 25.09 21.93 -7.45
N GLU A 194 26.28 21.65 -8.00
CA GLU A 194 26.60 21.88 -9.41
C GLU A 194 25.62 21.13 -10.33
N ASN A 195 25.33 19.85 -10.03
CA ASN A 195 24.41 19.04 -10.82
C ASN A 195 22.95 19.51 -10.71
N VAL A 196 22.51 19.98 -9.54
CA VAL A 196 21.15 20.53 -9.36
C VAL A 196 21.00 21.87 -10.08
N LEU A 197 21.96 22.78 -9.96
CA LEU A 197 21.93 24.08 -10.65
C LEU A 197 21.95 23.92 -12.17
N ALA A 198 22.67 22.92 -12.70
CA ALA A 198 22.69 22.61 -14.13
C ALA A 198 21.31 22.22 -14.70
N ARG A 199 20.35 21.82 -13.85
CA ARG A 199 18.97 21.50 -14.25
C ARG A 199 18.08 22.74 -14.37
N GLY A 200 18.52 23.89 -13.87
CA GLY A 200 17.98 25.22 -14.19
C GLY A 200 16.80 25.70 -13.34
N LYS A 201 16.20 24.85 -12.48
CA LYS A 201 15.12 25.26 -11.57
C LYS A 201 15.64 26.18 -10.46
N TYR A 202 16.66 25.71 -9.74
CA TYR A 202 17.35 26.48 -8.70
C TYR A 202 18.29 27.51 -9.31
N LYS A 203 18.43 28.68 -8.67
CA LYS A 203 19.25 29.80 -9.15
C LYS A 203 20.54 29.98 -8.37
N THR A 204 20.54 29.62 -7.08
CA THR A 204 21.72 29.79 -6.23
C THR A 204 22.00 28.55 -5.39
N GLU A 205 23.25 28.41 -4.93
CA GLU A 205 23.67 27.36 -4.02
C GLU A 205 22.88 27.40 -2.71
N GLU A 206 22.59 28.60 -2.20
CA GLU A 206 21.84 28.79 -0.96
C GLU A 206 20.41 28.23 -1.06
N GLU A 207 19.74 28.39 -2.21
CA GLU A 207 18.42 27.81 -2.44
C GLU A 207 18.47 26.28 -2.43
N VAL A 208 19.47 25.69 -3.10
CA VAL A 208 19.68 24.23 -3.14
C VAL A 208 19.93 23.70 -1.74
N GLU A 209 20.83 24.32 -1.00
CA GLU A 209 21.16 23.88 0.35
C GLU A 209 20.00 24.04 1.33
N ALA A 210 19.22 25.12 1.22
CA ALA A 210 18.05 25.36 2.07
C ALA A 210 17.00 24.26 1.87
N ASP A 211 16.67 23.93 0.63
CA ASP A 211 15.74 22.83 0.36
C ASP A 211 16.36 21.46 0.71
N LEU A 212 17.66 21.26 0.47
CA LEU A 212 18.33 20.01 0.85
C LEU A 212 18.22 19.77 2.37
N ARG A 213 18.45 20.79 3.20
CA ARG A 213 18.25 20.70 4.66
C ARG A 213 16.80 20.38 5.00
N LYS A 214 15.84 21.11 4.43
CA LYS A 214 14.40 20.94 4.66
C LYS A 214 13.91 19.53 4.31
N TYR A 215 14.22 19.02 3.11
CA TYR A 215 13.76 17.71 2.69
C TYR A 215 14.53 16.57 3.40
N THR A 216 15.81 16.77 3.75
CA THR A 216 16.54 15.80 4.59
C THR A 216 15.85 15.65 5.95
N GLN A 217 15.45 16.76 6.56
CA GLN A 217 14.73 16.75 7.83
C GLN A 217 13.37 16.06 7.70
N ARG A 218 12.57 16.43 6.70
CA ARG A 218 11.25 15.82 6.46
C ARG A 218 11.32 14.31 6.27
N LEU A 219 12.26 13.83 5.46
CA LEU A 219 12.42 12.39 5.23
C LEU A 219 13.03 11.67 6.43
N THR A 220 13.92 12.31 7.20
CA THR A 220 14.41 11.79 8.49
C THR A 220 13.26 11.64 9.49
N ASN A 221 12.38 12.64 9.58
CA ASN A 221 11.20 12.61 10.44
C ASN A 221 10.24 11.50 10.00
N TYR A 222 10.00 11.35 8.70
CA TYR A 222 9.19 10.27 8.16
C TYR A 222 9.71 8.89 8.56
N ILE A 223 11.02 8.65 8.47
CA ILE A 223 11.65 7.40 8.93
C ILE A 223 11.49 7.22 10.44
N THR A 224 11.68 8.30 11.22
CA THR A 224 11.58 8.26 12.68
C THR A 224 10.15 7.96 13.16
N ILE A 225 9.16 8.63 12.56
CA ILE A 225 7.73 8.40 12.82
C ILE A 225 7.38 6.95 12.50
N ASN A 226 7.87 6.42 11.39
CA ASN A 226 7.58 5.08 10.91
C ASN A 226 8.61 4.02 11.33
N TYR A 227 9.42 4.30 12.35
CA TYR A 227 10.36 3.32 12.88
C TYR A 227 9.62 2.07 13.38
N SER A 228 10.08 0.90 12.95
CA SER A 228 9.56 -0.39 13.37
C SER A 228 10.67 -1.25 13.97
N THR A 229 10.29 -2.16 14.85
CA THR A 229 11.18 -3.24 15.31
C THR A 229 11.18 -4.42 14.35
N THR A 230 10.15 -4.52 13.49
CA THR A 230 10.05 -5.54 12.44
C THR A 230 10.60 -4.96 11.14
N HIS A 231 11.74 -5.48 10.66
CA HIS A 231 12.26 -5.15 9.33
C HIS A 231 11.41 -5.83 8.25
N TYR A 232 11.08 -5.08 7.20
CA TYR A 232 10.10 -5.54 6.20
C TYR A 232 10.76 -6.40 5.13
N GLY A 233 11.97 -6.02 4.69
CA GLY A 233 12.68 -6.65 3.58
C GLY A 233 11.96 -6.46 2.25
N PHE A 234 12.19 -7.40 1.32
CA PHE A 234 11.63 -7.36 -0.03
C PHE A 234 10.16 -7.79 -0.08
N ALA A 235 9.42 -7.23 -1.05
CA ALA A 235 8.04 -7.56 -1.41
C ALA A 235 6.96 -7.22 -0.35
N ARG A 236 7.34 -6.56 0.75
CA ARG A 236 6.45 -6.27 1.88
C ARG A 236 6.65 -4.88 2.44
N LEU A 237 5.57 -4.34 3.00
CA LEU A 237 5.55 -3.04 3.66
C LEU A 237 4.39 -3.02 4.65
N ASP A 238 4.57 -2.45 5.84
CA ASP A 238 3.41 -2.05 6.65
C ASP A 238 2.82 -0.74 6.10
N ALA A 239 2.16 -0.85 4.95
CA ALA A 239 1.58 0.30 4.27
C ALA A 239 0.49 0.96 5.14
N PHE A 240 -0.28 0.17 5.88
CA PHE A 240 -1.37 0.63 6.73
C PHE A 240 -0.87 1.49 7.87
N GLY A 241 0.07 0.98 8.67
CA GLY A 241 0.66 1.73 9.78
C GLY A 241 1.33 3.02 9.30
N ARG A 242 1.95 3.01 8.13
CA ARG A 242 2.56 4.21 7.53
C ARG A 242 1.52 5.23 7.05
N ILE A 243 0.47 4.79 6.36
CA ILE A 243 -0.66 5.65 5.94
C ILE A 243 -1.33 6.28 7.17
N TYR A 244 -1.60 5.46 8.19
CA TYR A 244 -2.14 5.91 9.48
C TYR A 244 -1.29 7.04 10.06
N ASN A 245 0.03 6.83 10.19
CA ASN A 245 0.93 7.83 10.74
C ASN A 245 1.03 9.10 9.90
N ARG A 246 0.94 9.01 8.57
CA ARG A 246 0.90 10.21 7.69
C ARG A 246 -0.31 11.09 7.96
N VAL A 247 -1.47 10.49 8.24
CA VAL A 247 -2.65 11.25 8.66
C VAL A 247 -2.47 11.83 10.05
N LEU A 248 -1.97 11.04 11.01
CA LEU A 248 -1.78 11.50 12.40
C LEU A 248 -0.85 12.71 12.53
N GLU A 249 0.16 12.81 11.65
CA GLU A 249 1.06 13.96 11.57
C GLU A 249 0.30 15.28 11.27
N HIS A 250 -0.84 15.17 10.59
CA HIS A 250 -1.66 16.31 10.17
C HIS A 250 -2.88 16.53 11.06
N THR A 251 -3.32 15.52 11.84
CA THR A 251 -4.48 15.67 12.72
C THR A 251 -4.14 16.30 14.06
N VAL A 252 -2.93 16.08 14.60
CA VAL A 252 -2.53 16.62 15.91
C VAL A 252 -2.50 18.15 15.90
N ASN A 253 -3.07 18.76 16.94
CA ASN A 253 -3.11 20.21 17.11
C ASN A 253 -2.09 20.69 18.16
N VAL A 254 -1.84 22.00 18.18
CA VAL A 254 -0.84 22.64 19.06
C VAL A 254 -1.12 22.37 20.54
N GLN A 255 -2.39 22.45 20.95
CA GLN A 255 -2.78 22.21 22.34
C GLN A 255 -2.39 20.80 22.81
N ALA A 256 -2.77 19.77 22.05
CA ALA A 256 -2.45 18.38 22.40
C ALA A 256 -0.93 18.15 22.43
N LEU A 257 -0.17 18.75 21.50
CA LEU A 257 1.28 18.63 21.50
C LEU A 257 1.92 19.33 22.72
N ARG A 258 1.47 20.54 23.09
CA ARG A 258 1.96 21.27 24.27
C ARG A 258 1.64 20.53 25.58
N GLU A 259 0.45 19.94 25.68
CA GLU A 259 0.07 19.09 26.82
C GLU A 259 0.98 17.86 26.93
N LEU A 260 1.28 17.18 25.82
CA LEU A 260 2.20 16.04 25.81
C LEU A 260 3.63 16.43 26.18
N LEU A 261 4.11 17.59 25.72
CA LEU A 261 5.44 18.08 26.04
C LEU A 261 5.59 18.52 27.51
N ARG A 262 4.49 18.80 28.21
CA ARG A 262 4.45 19.08 29.66
C ARG A 262 4.26 17.83 30.53
N ASP A 263 3.80 16.71 29.96
CA ASP A 263 3.56 15.48 30.71
C ASP A 263 4.90 14.84 31.12
N PRO A 264 5.22 14.73 32.43
CA PRO A 264 6.46 14.13 32.90
C PRO A 264 6.62 12.64 32.55
N ASN A 265 5.52 11.97 32.21
CA ASN A 265 5.56 10.58 31.71
C ASN A 265 6.00 10.49 30.25
N VAL A 266 5.96 11.61 29.52
CA VAL A 266 6.37 11.71 28.12
C VAL A 266 7.70 12.45 28.01
N MET A 267 7.78 13.67 28.54
CA MET A 267 8.98 14.49 28.59
C MET A 267 9.54 14.51 30.00
N LYS A 268 10.69 13.87 30.24
CA LYS A 268 11.31 13.84 31.58
C LYS A 268 11.59 15.25 32.08
N LYS A 269 11.44 15.45 33.39
CA LYS A 269 11.67 16.74 34.05
C LYS A 269 13.08 17.25 33.76
N GLY A 270 13.18 18.50 33.31
CA GLY A 270 14.46 19.16 32.98
C GLY A 270 14.98 18.90 31.57
N VAL A 271 14.28 18.08 30.76
CA VAL A 271 14.62 17.90 29.32
C VAL A 271 14.22 19.13 28.50
N ILE A 272 13.04 19.70 28.74
CA ILE A 272 12.57 20.94 28.11
C ILE A 272 12.11 21.89 29.23
N SER A 273 12.59 23.14 29.24
CA SER A 273 12.11 24.20 30.14
C SER A 273 10.83 24.85 29.60
N GLU A 274 10.08 25.58 30.43
CA GLU A 274 8.88 26.29 29.95
C GLU A 274 9.24 27.38 28.92
N GLU A 275 10.40 28.02 29.05
CA GLU A 275 10.87 29.01 28.07
C GLU A 275 11.21 28.36 26.71
N GLU A 276 11.83 27.17 26.73
CA GLU A 276 12.11 26.37 25.54
C GLU A 276 10.78 25.90 24.90
N LEU A 277 9.81 25.48 25.71
CA LEU A 277 8.48 25.08 25.26
C LEU A 277 7.74 26.24 24.58
N ASP A 278 7.75 27.42 25.18
CA ASP A 278 7.15 28.63 24.61
C ASP A 278 7.85 29.02 23.30
N ALA A 279 9.17 28.85 23.22
CA ALA A 279 9.93 29.08 21.99
C ALA A 279 9.57 28.10 20.86
N ILE A 280 9.29 26.84 21.17
CA ILE A 280 8.86 25.83 20.18
C ILE A 280 7.54 26.26 19.51
N PHE A 281 6.62 26.88 20.25
CA PHE A 281 5.25 27.19 19.77
C PHE A 281 4.98 28.65 19.43
N ARG A 282 5.96 29.55 19.55
CA ARG A 282 5.81 31.01 19.48
C ARG A 282 4.94 31.52 18.32
N ASP A 283 4.98 30.89 17.15
CA ASP A 283 4.23 31.31 15.95
C ASP A 283 2.95 30.49 15.68
N THR A 284 2.44 29.79 16.71
CA THR A 284 1.35 28.80 16.53
C THR A 284 0.26 28.84 17.60
N GLU A 285 0.30 29.78 18.55
CA GLU A 285 -0.59 29.79 19.72
C GLU A 285 -2.10 29.88 19.39
N ASN A 286 -2.46 30.54 18.28
CA ASN A 286 -3.85 30.71 17.83
C ASN A 286 -4.18 29.93 16.55
N VAL A 287 -3.36 28.92 16.21
CA VAL A 287 -3.49 28.18 14.95
C VAL A 287 -4.23 26.86 15.20
N ARG A 288 -5.44 26.74 14.66
CA ARG A 288 -6.20 25.49 14.74
C ARG A 288 -5.60 24.38 13.88
N VAL A 289 -5.20 24.71 12.65
CA VAL A 289 -4.63 23.76 11.68
C VAL A 289 -3.22 24.21 11.33
N LEU A 290 -2.22 23.42 11.72
CA LEU A 290 -0.83 23.72 11.40
C LEU A 290 -0.59 23.59 9.90
N SER A 291 0.10 24.55 9.30
CA SER A 291 0.68 24.38 7.96
C SER A 291 1.90 23.45 7.99
N GLY A 292 2.30 22.93 6.83
CA GLY A 292 3.54 22.12 6.73
C GLY A 292 4.77 22.86 7.25
N ALA A 293 4.93 24.13 6.89
CA ALA A 293 6.05 24.95 7.35
C ALA A 293 6.03 25.19 8.88
N GLN A 294 4.86 25.33 9.49
CA GLN A 294 4.75 25.44 10.95
C GLN A 294 5.09 24.12 11.64
N ARG A 295 4.65 22.98 11.11
CA ARG A 295 5.05 21.65 11.61
C ARG A 295 6.56 21.46 11.53
N ASP A 296 7.17 21.76 10.38
CA ASP A 296 8.61 21.65 10.17
C ASP A 296 9.38 22.47 11.22
N ARG A 297 8.98 23.72 11.46
CA ARG A 297 9.59 24.60 12.48
C ARG A 297 9.42 24.07 13.91
N ILE A 298 8.24 23.56 14.27
CA ILE A 298 8.01 22.96 15.59
C ILE A 298 8.97 21.78 15.78
N VAL A 299 9.08 20.89 14.79
CA VAL A 299 9.97 19.73 14.88
C VAL A 299 11.43 20.16 14.92
N GLU A 300 11.85 21.14 14.13
CA GLU A 300 13.19 21.70 14.15
C GLU A 300 13.57 22.24 15.53
N ASN A 301 12.71 23.10 16.10
CA ASN A 301 12.93 23.68 17.42
C ASN A 301 12.94 22.62 18.52
N LEU A 302 12.06 21.63 18.43
CA LEU A 302 12.01 20.51 19.37
C LEU A 302 13.30 19.67 19.31
N VAL A 303 13.73 19.28 18.10
CA VAL A 303 14.95 18.49 17.91
C VAL A 303 16.18 19.28 18.37
N LYS A 304 16.23 20.58 18.09
CA LYS A 304 17.30 21.46 18.58
C LYS A 304 17.37 21.46 20.11
N ALA A 305 16.24 21.71 20.78
CA ALA A 305 16.17 21.70 22.25
C ALA A 305 16.63 20.35 22.83
N LEU A 306 16.19 19.24 22.25
CA LEU A 306 16.58 17.89 22.68
C LEU A 306 18.08 17.62 22.45
N ASN A 307 18.65 18.09 21.34
CA ASN A 307 20.07 17.90 21.01
C ASN A 307 21.00 18.73 21.90
N GLU A 308 20.59 19.92 22.34
CA GLU A 308 21.35 20.74 23.28
C GLU A 308 21.47 20.06 24.65
N LYS A 309 20.50 19.21 25.02
CA LYS A 309 20.42 18.49 26.31
C LYS A 309 20.98 17.07 26.25
N LYS A 310 21.93 16.80 25.35
CA LYS A 310 22.58 15.49 25.08
C LYS A 310 22.47 14.50 26.24
N GLY A 311 21.76 13.39 26.04
CA GLY A 311 21.66 12.36 27.07
C GLY A 311 20.60 11.30 26.79
N ARG A 312 20.66 10.20 27.58
CA ARG A 312 19.68 9.11 27.50
C ARG A 312 18.25 9.59 27.74
N ASP A 313 18.06 10.59 28.61
CA ASP A 313 16.75 11.13 28.96
C ASP A 313 16.06 11.85 27.79
N ALA A 314 16.81 12.57 26.96
CA ALA A 314 16.28 13.23 25.76
C ALA A 314 15.83 12.20 24.72
N LEU A 315 16.62 11.15 24.49
CA LEU A 315 16.28 10.06 23.56
C LEU A 315 15.07 9.25 24.05
N GLU A 316 15.01 8.94 25.34
CA GLU A 316 13.86 8.24 25.93
C GLU A 316 12.59 9.08 25.83
N SER A 317 12.69 10.39 26.08
CA SER A 317 11.55 11.31 26.00
C SER A 317 11.05 11.48 24.56
N LEU A 318 11.95 11.54 23.57
CA LEU A 318 11.57 11.56 22.16
C LEU A 318 10.85 10.26 21.74
N TRP A 319 11.33 9.11 22.21
CA TRP A 319 10.69 7.83 21.93
C TRP A 319 9.30 7.73 22.58
N LYS A 320 9.15 8.21 23.81
CA LYS A 320 7.85 8.30 24.50
C LYS A 320 6.89 9.26 23.79
N LEU A 321 7.37 10.42 23.34
CA LEU A 321 6.55 11.35 22.56
C LEU A 321 6.06 10.70 21.25
N ARG A 322 6.98 10.07 20.51
CA ARG A 322 6.66 9.37 19.26
C ARG A 322 5.61 8.28 19.47
N THR A 323 5.74 7.47 20.52
CA THR A 323 4.78 6.37 20.82
C THR A 323 3.43 6.87 21.34
N LYS A 324 3.33 8.09 21.88
CA LYS A 324 2.05 8.71 22.23
C LYS A 324 1.32 9.29 21.03
N LEU A 325 2.06 9.84 20.06
CA LEU A 325 1.52 10.51 18.87
C LEU A 325 1.23 9.56 17.71
N PHE A 326 2.07 8.56 17.53
CA PHE A 326 2.10 7.71 16.34
C PHE A 326 2.09 6.23 16.71
N ASN A 327 1.60 5.41 15.78
CA ASN A 327 1.59 3.96 15.94
C ASN A 327 2.88 3.35 15.39
N MET A 328 3.27 2.20 15.93
CA MET A 328 4.44 1.47 15.46
C MET A 328 4.07 0.60 14.25
N PRO A 329 4.54 0.86 13.03
CA PRO A 329 4.17 0.07 11.86
C PRO A 329 4.90 -1.30 11.87
N ASN A 330 4.41 -2.26 12.65
CA ASN A 330 5.05 -3.55 12.94
C ASN A 330 4.35 -4.77 12.29
N ALA A 331 3.48 -4.54 11.31
CA ALA A 331 2.76 -5.61 10.62
C ALA A 331 2.97 -5.52 9.09
N PRO A 332 4.17 -5.85 8.59
CA PRO A 332 4.42 -5.82 7.15
C PRO A 332 3.51 -6.79 6.41
N VAL A 333 2.89 -6.29 5.34
CA VAL A 333 2.06 -7.09 4.44
C VAL A 333 2.66 -7.14 3.05
N SER A 334 2.42 -8.23 2.33
CA SER A 334 2.70 -8.32 0.90
C SER A 334 1.85 -7.33 0.14
N TYR A 335 2.41 -6.75 -0.93
CA TYR A 335 1.65 -5.94 -1.87
C TYR A 335 0.54 -6.79 -2.49
N PRO A 336 -0.75 -6.44 -2.36
CA PRO A 336 -1.80 -7.20 -3.02
C PRO A 336 -1.74 -6.97 -4.55
N PHE A 337 -2.02 -8.00 -5.35
CA PHE A 337 -2.23 -7.80 -6.79
C PHE A 337 -3.49 -6.95 -7.06
N LEU A 338 -3.50 -6.24 -8.19
CA LEU A 338 -4.55 -5.29 -8.58
C LEU A 338 -5.56 -5.84 -9.58
N TRP A 339 -5.25 -6.90 -10.33
CA TRP A 339 -6.26 -7.52 -11.18
C TRP A 339 -7.46 -7.95 -10.33
N ASP A 340 -8.66 -7.80 -10.88
CA ASP A 340 -9.93 -8.08 -10.22
C ASP A 340 -10.27 -7.19 -9.00
N THR A 341 -9.39 -6.26 -8.59
CA THR A 341 -9.64 -5.38 -7.43
C THR A 341 -10.86 -4.48 -7.62
N PRO A 342 -11.07 -3.80 -8.77
CA PRO A 342 -12.27 -2.99 -9.00
C PRO A 342 -13.59 -3.78 -8.96
N GLN A 343 -13.55 -5.11 -9.09
CA GLN A 343 -14.71 -6.00 -9.11
C GLN A 343 -15.09 -6.52 -7.71
N HIS A 344 -14.28 -6.27 -6.69
CA HIS A 344 -14.58 -6.65 -5.31
C HIS A 344 -15.55 -5.69 -4.64
N ASP A 345 -16.41 -6.20 -3.77
CA ASP A 345 -17.22 -5.44 -2.82
C ASP A 345 -16.39 -4.81 -1.68
N TYR A 346 -15.39 -5.54 -1.19
CA TYR A 346 -14.45 -5.11 -0.15
C TYR A 346 -12.99 -5.38 -0.56
N VAL A 347 -12.15 -4.41 -0.21
CA VAL A 347 -10.73 -4.34 -0.59
C VAL A 347 -9.86 -4.14 0.65
N GLN A 348 -8.54 -4.20 0.47
CA GLN A 348 -7.55 -4.34 1.53
C GLN A 348 -7.58 -5.75 2.18
N TRP A 349 -6.49 -6.14 2.84
CA TRP A 349 -6.34 -7.50 3.39
C TRP A 349 -7.41 -7.86 4.42
N ASN A 350 -7.84 -6.89 5.23
CA ASN A 350 -8.86 -7.05 6.28
C ASN A 350 -10.25 -6.50 5.91
N GLY A 351 -10.47 -6.15 4.64
CA GLY A 351 -11.75 -5.61 4.21
C GLY A 351 -12.09 -4.26 4.86
N LEU A 352 -11.10 -3.42 5.19
CA LEU A 352 -11.32 -2.10 5.79
C LEU A 352 -12.21 -1.20 4.94
N THR A 353 -12.07 -1.26 3.62
CA THR A 353 -12.77 -0.36 2.73
C THR A 353 -13.77 -1.12 1.86
N GLU A 354 -15.02 -0.68 1.95
CA GLU A 354 -16.06 -0.98 0.97
C GLU A 354 -15.71 -0.28 -0.35
N ASN A 355 -15.71 -1.02 -1.45
CA ASN A 355 -15.24 -0.56 -2.76
C ASN A 355 -16.33 0.16 -3.57
N ALA A 356 -17.28 0.82 -2.91
CA ALA A 356 -18.43 1.46 -3.54
C ALA A 356 -18.38 2.99 -3.49
N GLY A 357 -18.94 3.62 -4.52
CA GLY A 357 -19.05 5.08 -4.61
C GLY A 357 -17.71 5.80 -4.45
N LEU A 358 -17.71 6.87 -3.66
CA LEU A 358 -16.51 7.67 -3.36
C LEU A 358 -15.48 6.94 -2.49
N LYS A 359 -15.84 5.85 -1.81
CA LYS A 359 -14.93 5.11 -0.91
C LYS A 359 -13.79 4.42 -1.68
N ALA A 360 -14.06 3.95 -2.90
CA ALA A 360 -13.02 3.38 -3.78
C ALA A 360 -11.93 4.42 -4.11
N ILE A 361 -12.32 5.66 -4.42
CA ILE A 361 -11.38 6.74 -4.73
C ILE A 361 -10.69 7.25 -3.45
N ALA A 362 -11.43 7.32 -2.33
CA ALA A 362 -10.86 7.70 -1.04
C ALA A 362 -9.79 6.71 -0.57
N ARG A 363 -9.95 5.41 -0.84
CA ARG A 363 -8.90 4.39 -0.61
C ARG A 363 -7.62 4.76 -1.34
N ASN A 364 -7.70 4.99 -2.64
CA ASN A 364 -6.55 5.34 -3.47
C ASN A 364 -5.91 6.66 -3.04
N ALA A 365 -6.73 7.64 -2.62
CA ALA A 365 -6.22 8.87 -2.03
C ALA A 365 -5.44 8.59 -0.74
N GLY A 366 -5.91 7.68 0.11
CA GLY A 366 -5.20 7.22 1.30
C GLY A 366 -3.85 6.58 0.99
N GLU A 367 -3.79 5.74 -0.05
CA GLU A 367 -2.54 5.14 -0.53
C GLU A 367 -1.57 6.23 -1.04
N ALA A 368 -2.04 7.17 -1.87
CA ALA A 368 -1.25 8.31 -2.36
C ALA A 368 -0.71 9.17 -1.21
N ILE A 369 -1.50 9.42 -0.17
CA ILE A 369 -1.06 10.11 1.06
C ILE A 369 0.06 9.33 1.77
N GLY A 370 -0.06 8.00 1.83
CA GLY A 370 0.95 7.10 2.39
C GLY A 370 2.29 7.16 1.66
N VAL A 371 2.25 7.33 0.34
CA VAL A 371 3.43 7.51 -0.52
C VAL A 371 3.67 8.99 -0.84
N PHE A 372 3.62 9.85 0.17
CA PHE A 372 4.05 11.27 0.09
C PHE A 372 3.10 12.25 -0.63
N GLY A 373 1.80 11.98 -0.66
CA GLY A 373 0.80 13.01 -0.93
C GLY A 373 0.91 14.16 0.07
N THR A 374 0.98 15.40 -0.43
CA THR A 374 1.05 16.62 0.38
C THR A 374 -0.35 16.95 0.91
N LEU A 375 -0.47 17.19 2.21
CA LEU A 375 -1.71 17.59 2.88
C LEU A 375 -1.58 19.04 3.38
N ASP A 376 -2.09 19.98 2.60
CA ASP A 376 -2.04 21.43 2.87
C ASP A 376 -3.35 21.91 3.49
N TRP A 377 -3.75 21.26 4.58
CA TRP A 377 -5.02 21.56 5.21
C TRP A 377 -4.99 22.93 5.89
N THR A 378 -6.08 23.67 5.77
CA THR A 378 -6.23 25.03 6.35
C THR A 378 -7.62 25.22 6.92
N GLU A 379 -7.74 26.00 7.99
CA GLU A 379 -9.06 26.49 8.44
C GLU A 379 -9.53 27.63 7.52
N ARG A 380 -10.80 27.59 7.13
CA ARG A 380 -11.48 28.60 6.33
C ARG A 380 -12.84 28.95 6.93
N GLU A 381 -13.36 30.11 6.55
CA GLU A 381 -14.67 30.61 6.97
C GLU A 381 -15.57 30.89 5.77
N GLY A 382 -16.88 30.80 6.01
CA GLY A 382 -17.90 31.14 5.03
C GLY A 382 -18.42 29.95 4.23
N PHE A 383 -19.03 30.26 3.09
CA PHE A 383 -19.73 29.27 2.26
C PHE A 383 -18.79 28.23 1.66
N SER A 384 -19.09 26.94 1.84
CA SER A 384 -18.32 25.85 1.22
C SER A 384 -19.15 24.59 0.97
N LEU A 385 -19.33 24.23 -0.30
CA LEU A 385 -19.96 22.96 -0.70
C LEU A 385 -19.13 21.73 -0.26
N PRO A 386 -17.79 21.71 -0.41
CA PRO A 386 -16.96 20.64 0.13
C PRO A 386 -17.10 20.46 1.65
N ALA A 387 -17.21 21.55 2.41
CA ALA A 387 -17.43 21.50 3.86
C ALA A 387 -18.77 20.83 4.21
N PHE A 388 -19.82 21.08 3.42
CA PHE A 388 -21.10 20.41 3.59
C PHE A 388 -21.02 18.90 3.33
N ILE A 389 -20.38 18.47 2.23
CA ILE A 389 -20.19 17.05 1.91
C ILE A 389 -19.41 16.32 3.01
N THR A 390 -18.43 17.00 3.61
CA THR A 390 -17.61 16.46 4.70
C THR A 390 -18.27 16.59 6.08
N GLY A 391 -19.51 17.07 6.16
CA GLY A 391 -20.27 17.17 7.41
C GLY A 391 -19.80 18.26 8.38
N GLN A 392 -19.12 19.29 7.87
CA GLN A 392 -18.62 20.43 8.66
C GLN A 392 -19.58 21.64 8.67
N GLY A 393 -20.65 21.58 7.87
CA GLY A 393 -21.63 22.66 7.70
C GLY A 393 -21.37 23.52 6.46
N LEU A 394 -22.37 24.32 6.05
CA LEU A 394 -22.32 25.14 4.84
C LEU A 394 -21.70 26.53 5.05
N PHE A 395 -21.84 27.13 6.23
CA PHE A 395 -21.49 28.54 6.48
C PHE A 395 -20.56 28.76 7.68
N SER A 396 -20.09 27.67 8.29
CA SER A 396 -19.25 27.65 9.50
C SER A 396 -17.76 27.70 9.18
N LYS A 397 -16.95 27.98 10.22
CA LYS A 397 -15.51 27.63 10.21
C LYS A 397 -15.36 26.15 9.89
N HIS A 398 -14.54 25.83 8.89
CA HIS A 398 -14.33 24.47 8.40
C HIS A 398 -12.88 24.24 7.99
N ILE A 399 -12.50 22.98 7.83
CA ILE A 399 -11.20 22.57 7.31
C ILE A 399 -11.33 22.40 5.79
N SER A 400 -10.47 23.10 5.06
CA SER A 400 -10.19 22.83 3.65
C SER A 400 -9.14 21.74 3.57
N TYR A 401 -9.48 20.60 2.97
CA TYR A 401 -8.61 19.46 2.77
C TYR A 401 -7.78 19.57 1.47
N ASP A 402 -7.16 20.72 1.23
CA ASP A 402 -6.35 20.92 0.04
C ASP A 402 -5.16 19.95 0.05
N SER A 403 -4.86 19.34 -1.09
CA SER A 403 -3.81 18.33 -1.21
C SER A 403 -3.25 18.27 -2.63
N SER A 404 -2.11 17.60 -2.78
CA SER A 404 -1.55 17.28 -4.10
C SER A 404 -2.20 16.08 -4.78
N VAL A 405 -3.06 15.32 -4.09
CA VAL A 405 -3.64 14.08 -4.61
C VAL A 405 -4.45 14.34 -5.89
N ASN A 406 -4.10 13.63 -6.97
CA ASN A 406 -4.75 13.80 -8.26
C ASN A 406 -5.97 12.87 -8.40
N VAL A 407 -7.12 13.33 -7.91
CA VAL A 407 -8.37 12.55 -7.84
C VAL A 407 -8.84 12.10 -9.23
N MET A 408 -8.67 12.94 -10.25
CA MET A 408 -9.03 12.60 -11.63
C MET A 408 -8.21 11.41 -12.15
N ASN A 409 -6.88 11.42 -11.94
CA ASN A 409 -6.02 10.32 -12.35
C ASN A 409 -6.31 9.04 -11.56
N LEU A 410 -6.56 9.14 -10.24
CA LEU A 410 -6.97 7.98 -9.45
C LEU A 410 -8.25 7.32 -9.99
N ARG A 411 -9.20 8.12 -10.48
CA ARG A 411 -10.41 7.60 -11.13
C ARG A 411 -10.13 6.94 -12.47
N ARG A 412 -9.23 7.50 -13.27
CA ARG A 412 -8.79 6.91 -14.54
C ARG A 412 -8.03 5.59 -14.32
N ILE A 413 -7.29 5.47 -13.21
CA ILE A 413 -6.64 4.23 -12.80
C ILE A 413 -7.68 3.15 -12.50
N GLU A 414 -8.70 3.43 -11.68
CA GLU A 414 -9.80 2.48 -11.42
C GLU A 414 -10.47 2.02 -12.73
N ALA A 415 -10.78 2.96 -13.62
CA ALA A 415 -11.36 2.66 -14.92
C ALA A 415 -10.46 1.77 -15.80
N ARG A 416 -9.13 1.98 -15.76
CA ARG A 416 -8.17 1.15 -16.50
C ARG A 416 -8.03 -0.24 -15.87
N LEU A 417 -7.96 -0.32 -14.54
CA LEU A 417 -7.85 -1.58 -13.80
C LEU A 417 -9.06 -2.50 -14.03
N LEU A 418 -10.25 -1.97 -14.33
CA LEU A 418 -11.41 -2.78 -14.73
C LEU A 418 -11.12 -3.66 -15.96
N THR A 419 -10.22 -3.23 -16.84
CA THR A 419 -9.85 -3.97 -18.06
C THR A 419 -8.68 -4.94 -17.87
N LEU A 420 -7.95 -4.82 -16.75
CA LEU A 420 -6.83 -5.71 -16.42
C LEU A 420 -7.38 -7.09 -16.07
N GLN A 421 -6.82 -8.12 -16.69
CA GLN A 421 -7.13 -9.50 -16.38
C GLN A 421 -5.98 -10.15 -15.60
N SER A 422 -6.33 -11.12 -14.75
CA SER A 422 -5.37 -11.99 -14.06
C SER A 422 -4.44 -12.70 -15.05
N PRO A 423 -3.13 -12.84 -14.77
CA PRO A 423 -2.20 -13.49 -15.70
C PRO A 423 -2.45 -15.00 -15.81
N LEU A 424 -2.48 -15.53 -17.04
CA LEU A 424 -2.48 -16.98 -17.27
C LEU A 424 -1.04 -17.51 -17.23
N TRP A 425 -0.87 -18.78 -16.87
CA TRP A 425 0.41 -19.46 -16.94
C TRP A 425 0.99 -19.44 -18.38
N PRO A 426 2.13 -18.77 -18.62
CA PRO A 426 2.70 -18.65 -19.96
C PRO A 426 3.46 -19.92 -20.35
N GLY A 427 2.75 -20.94 -20.85
CA GLY A 427 3.33 -22.22 -21.27
C GLY A 427 4.32 -22.14 -22.46
N ASN A 428 4.48 -20.97 -23.06
CA ASN A 428 5.53 -20.66 -24.04
C ASN A 428 6.86 -20.22 -23.40
N ILE A 429 6.86 -19.85 -22.12
CA ILE A 429 8.05 -19.41 -21.35
C ILE A 429 8.34 -20.41 -20.22
N LEU A 430 7.31 -20.74 -19.44
CA LEU A 430 7.37 -21.69 -18.34
C LEU A 430 7.12 -23.12 -18.82
N PRO A 431 7.49 -24.15 -18.03
CA PRO A 431 7.15 -25.54 -18.35
C PRO A 431 5.65 -25.71 -18.63
N ARG A 432 5.31 -26.61 -19.55
CA ARG A 432 3.90 -26.94 -19.79
C ARG A 432 3.29 -27.54 -18.53
N ILE A 433 2.00 -27.24 -18.34
CA ILE A 433 1.21 -27.82 -17.27
C ILE A 433 1.07 -29.33 -17.50
N ASP A 434 1.23 -30.12 -16.44
CA ASP A 434 1.02 -31.56 -16.45
C ASP A 434 -0.48 -31.88 -16.37
N GLU A 435 -1.07 -32.15 -17.53
CA GLU A 435 -2.50 -32.42 -17.67
C GLU A 435 -2.96 -33.64 -16.87
N ALA A 436 -2.10 -34.62 -16.61
CA ALA A 436 -2.46 -35.83 -15.86
C ALA A 436 -2.78 -35.55 -14.38
N ARG A 437 -2.31 -34.42 -13.84
CA ARG A 437 -2.51 -34.01 -12.44
C ARG A 437 -3.78 -33.18 -12.23
N LEU A 438 -4.36 -32.64 -13.31
CA LEU A 438 -5.37 -31.59 -13.22
C LEU A 438 -6.70 -32.04 -12.61
N ASP A 439 -7.18 -33.24 -12.95
CA ASP A 439 -8.48 -33.72 -12.45
C ASP A 439 -8.45 -33.94 -10.93
N LYS A 440 -7.37 -34.55 -10.44
CA LYS A 440 -7.15 -34.76 -9.01
C LYS A 440 -6.92 -33.44 -8.28
N GLY A 441 -6.09 -32.56 -8.83
CA GLY A 441 -5.87 -31.21 -8.29
C GLY A 441 -7.15 -30.38 -8.22
N ARG A 442 -8.01 -30.45 -9.24
CA ARG A 442 -9.33 -29.81 -9.25
C ARG A 442 -10.22 -30.35 -8.14
N SER A 443 -10.23 -31.67 -7.94
CA SER A 443 -11.02 -32.28 -6.87
C SER A 443 -10.56 -31.81 -5.50
N LEU A 444 -9.24 -31.79 -5.26
CA LEU A 444 -8.66 -31.27 -4.02
C LEU A 444 -8.98 -29.79 -3.80
N PHE A 445 -8.92 -28.98 -4.86
CA PHE A 445 -9.28 -27.56 -4.79
C PHE A 445 -10.75 -27.36 -4.42
N ASN A 446 -11.65 -28.12 -5.04
CA ASN A 446 -13.08 -28.08 -4.72
C ASN A 446 -13.36 -28.49 -3.28
N GLN A 447 -12.59 -29.45 -2.76
CA GLN A 447 -12.73 -29.95 -1.39
C GLN A 447 -12.21 -28.95 -0.34
N HIS A 448 -11.09 -28.26 -0.61
CA HIS A 448 -10.37 -27.52 0.42
C HIS A 448 -10.33 -25.99 0.23
N CYS A 449 -10.61 -25.48 -0.96
CA CYS A 449 -10.35 -24.07 -1.30
C CYS A 449 -11.61 -23.29 -1.68
N VAL A 450 -12.52 -23.90 -2.44
CA VAL A 450 -13.68 -23.22 -3.06
C VAL A 450 -14.64 -22.60 -2.05
N SER A 451 -14.73 -23.13 -0.82
CA SER A 451 -15.60 -22.58 0.22
C SER A 451 -15.25 -21.14 0.63
N CYS A 452 -13.98 -20.74 0.51
CA CYS A 452 -13.51 -19.39 0.84
C CYS A 452 -13.03 -18.61 -0.39
N HIS A 453 -12.37 -19.28 -1.34
CA HIS A 453 -11.79 -18.64 -2.51
C HIS A 453 -12.76 -18.67 -3.69
N ALA A 454 -13.40 -17.54 -3.96
CA ALA A 454 -14.36 -17.41 -5.05
C ALA A 454 -13.76 -17.82 -6.40
N ASN A 455 -14.45 -18.70 -7.12
CA ASN A 455 -14.12 -19.06 -8.49
C ASN A 455 -14.75 -18.04 -9.45
N ILE A 456 -13.91 -17.31 -10.19
CA ILE A 456 -14.35 -16.27 -11.11
C ILE A 456 -13.92 -16.55 -12.54
N LYS A 457 -14.75 -16.09 -13.49
CA LYS A 457 -14.39 -16.03 -14.91
C LYS A 457 -13.72 -14.69 -15.18
N ARG A 458 -12.40 -14.70 -15.40
CA ARG A 458 -11.57 -13.48 -15.51
C ARG A 458 -11.98 -12.55 -16.67
N GLU A 459 -12.55 -13.11 -17.73
CA GLU A 459 -12.98 -12.41 -18.93
C GLU A 459 -14.41 -11.87 -18.85
N ASP A 460 -15.19 -12.28 -17.84
CA ASP A 460 -16.56 -11.82 -17.66
C ASP A 460 -16.55 -10.32 -17.26
N PRO A 461 -17.12 -9.42 -18.10
CA PRO A 461 -17.16 -7.99 -17.81
C PRO A 461 -18.11 -7.65 -16.65
N ASP A 462 -19.07 -8.53 -16.36
CA ASP A 462 -20.05 -8.36 -15.29
C ASP A 462 -19.65 -9.07 -14.00
N ARG A 463 -18.45 -9.66 -13.94
CA ARG A 463 -17.98 -10.33 -12.72
C ARG A 463 -18.00 -9.39 -11.51
N ARG A 464 -18.54 -9.90 -10.41
CA ARG A 464 -18.56 -9.26 -9.10
C ARG A 464 -18.02 -10.26 -8.09
N ILE A 465 -17.14 -9.80 -7.22
CA ILE A 465 -16.51 -10.63 -6.22
C ILE A 465 -17.05 -10.22 -4.87
N VAL A 466 -17.76 -11.16 -4.24
CA VAL A 466 -18.15 -11.07 -2.84
C VAL A 466 -16.97 -11.60 -2.02
N ALA A 467 -16.36 -10.72 -1.24
CA ALA A 467 -15.26 -11.05 -0.36
C ALA A 467 -15.72 -12.01 0.75
N HIS A 468 -15.11 -13.19 0.85
CA HIS A 468 -15.27 -14.04 2.02
C HIS A 468 -14.32 -13.56 3.13
N MET A 469 -14.88 -12.98 4.18
CA MET A 469 -14.15 -12.56 5.37
C MET A 469 -14.06 -13.73 6.35
N SER A 470 -12.90 -13.92 6.96
CA SER A 470 -12.69 -14.91 8.01
C SER A 470 -11.98 -14.26 9.19
N ARG A 471 -12.42 -14.51 10.42
CA ARG A 471 -11.72 -14.08 11.63
C ARG A 471 -10.24 -14.47 11.55
N ALA A 472 -9.36 -13.54 11.93
CA ALA A 472 -7.92 -13.82 11.93
C ALA A 472 -7.58 -15.03 12.82
N THR A 473 -8.33 -15.21 13.92
CA THR A 473 -8.22 -16.36 14.84
C THR A 473 -8.59 -17.70 14.20
N ASP A 474 -9.61 -17.71 13.35
CA ASP A 474 -10.14 -18.94 12.75
C ASP A 474 -9.23 -19.45 11.65
N VAL A 475 -8.73 -18.53 10.81
CA VAL A 475 -7.71 -18.85 9.80
C VAL A 475 -6.38 -19.19 10.51
N GLY A 476 -6.10 -18.56 11.65
CA GLY A 476 -4.88 -18.76 12.45
C GLY A 476 -3.61 -18.18 11.83
N THR A 477 -3.74 -17.36 10.79
CA THR A 477 -2.60 -16.61 10.21
C THR A 477 -2.19 -15.45 11.11
N ASP A 478 -1.04 -14.83 10.85
CA ASP A 478 -0.55 -13.71 11.68
C ASP A 478 -1.63 -12.63 11.86
N ALA A 479 -2.04 -12.37 13.10
CA ALA A 479 -3.15 -11.46 13.39
C ALA A 479 -2.72 -9.99 13.50
N GLN A 480 -1.41 -9.68 13.48
CA GLN A 480 -0.91 -8.38 13.92
C GLN A 480 -1.45 -7.22 13.08
N MET A 481 -1.59 -7.40 11.76
CA MET A 481 -2.12 -6.36 10.87
C MET A 481 -3.59 -6.07 11.16
N ALA A 482 -4.40 -7.12 11.32
CA ALA A 482 -5.81 -7.01 11.66
C ALA A 482 -6.02 -6.39 13.06
N GLU A 483 -5.22 -6.84 14.04
CA GLU A 483 -5.21 -6.28 15.40
C GLU A 483 -4.85 -4.79 15.41
N ASN A 484 -3.80 -4.40 14.68
CA ASN A 484 -3.37 -3.00 14.57
C ASN A 484 -4.50 -2.11 14.04
N SER A 485 -5.31 -2.60 13.11
CA SER A 485 -6.41 -1.85 12.51
C SER A 485 -7.54 -1.52 13.49
N VAL A 486 -7.68 -2.29 14.58
CA VAL A 486 -8.66 -2.04 15.65
C VAL A 486 -8.03 -1.36 16.87
N ASN A 487 -6.83 -1.77 17.24
CA ASN A 487 -6.19 -1.35 18.50
C ASN A 487 -5.55 0.04 18.40
N TYR A 488 -5.20 0.49 17.19
CA TYR A 488 -4.56 1.79 17.02
C TYR A 488 -5.54 2.94 17.20
N GLN A 489 -5.14 3.86 18.08
CA GLN A 489 -5.86 5.09 18.36
C GLN A 489 -4.96 6.31 18.19
N GLY A 490 -5.50 7.37 17.64
CA GLY A 490 -4.79 8.63 17.42
C GLY A 490 -5.52 9.82 18.03
N PHE A 491 -4.82 10.95 18.14
CA PHE A 491 -5.45 12.22 18.47
C PHE A 491 -6.27 12.71 17.28
N SER A 492 -7.58 12.91 17.49
CA SER A 492 -8.47 13.41 16.44
C SER A 492 -8.15 14.86 16.09
N GLY A 493 -7.66 15.64 17.07
CA GLY A 493 -7.19 17.02 16.94
C GLY A 493 -8.12 17.88 16.09
N ILE A 494 -7.70 18.26 14.89
CA ILE A 494 -8.49 19.11 13.99
C ILE A 494 -9.83 18.46 13.56
N GLN A 495 -9.89 17.12 13.50
CA GLN A 495 -11.09 16.34 13.14
C GLN A 495 -12.00 16.08 14.36
N ARG A 496 -11.65 16.55 15.56
CA ARG A 496 -12.48 16.40 16.76
C ARG A 496 -13.88 16.98 16.52
N ASN A 497 -14.88 16.31 17.08
CA ASN A 497 -16.31 16.61 16.95
C ASN A 497 -16.88 16.41 15.53
N MET A 498 -16.14 15.78 14.62
CA MET A 498 -16.70 15.33 13.34
C MET A 498 -17.26 13.91 13.48
N TYR A 499 -18.21 13.60 12.60
CA TYR A 499 -18.80 12.26 12.50
C TYR A 499 -18.17 11.47 11.34
N VAL A 500 -18.02 10.16 11.55
CA VAL A 500 -17.57 9.17 10.56
C VAL A 500 -18.52 7.99 10.62
N GLY A 501 -19.12 7.61 9.49
CA GLY A 501 -20.00 6.43 9.46
C GLY A 501 -19.23 5.14 9.69
N ALA A 502 -19.69 4.32 10.65
CA ALA A 502 -19.20 2.97 10.91
C ALA A 502 -20.11 1.92 10.25
N GLY A 503 -20.49 2.16 9.00
CA GLY A 503 -21.39 1.26 8.27
C GLY A 503 -22.80 1.21 8.89
N GLY A 504 -23.33 0.00 9.03
CA GLY A 504 -24.73 -0.23 9.45
C GLY A 504 -25.03 0.03 10.93
N VAL A 505 -24.03 0.33 11.77
CA VAL A 505 -24.21 0.50 13.23
C VAL A 505 -24.25 1.96 13.70
N GLY A 506 -24.20 2.92 12.77
CA GLY A 506 -24.29 4.35 13.04
C GLY A 506 -22.96 5.09 12.90
N ASP A 507 -22.96 6.36 13.30
CA ASP A 507 -21.80 7.24 13.17
C ASP A 507 -20.94 7.27 14.44
N ILE A 508 -19.63 7.19 14.27
CA ILE A 508 -18.64 7.46 15.32
C ILE A 508 -18.46 8.98 15.43
N LEU A 509 -18.74 9.54 16.60
CA LEU A 509 -18.34 10.90 16.96
C LEU A 509 -16.86 10.91 17.38
N LEU A 510 -16.01 11.60 16.63
CA LEU A 510 -14.58 11.66 16.89
C LEU A 510 -14.29 12.49 18.17
N SER A 511 -13.98 11.79 19.26
CA SER A 511 -13.61 12.39 20.56
C SER A 511 -12.17 12.92 20.56
N GLN A 512 -11.56 13.18 21.73
CA GLN A 512 -10.14 13.57 21.80
C GLN A 512 -9.21 12.52 21.18
N ARG A 513 -9.51 11.24 21.41
CA ARG A 513 -8.88 10.10 20.71
C ARG A 513 -9.95 9.30 19.97
N ALA A 514 -9.56 8.70 18.85
CA ALA A 514 -10.43 7.86 18.05
C ALA A 514 -9.62 6.74 17.37
N PRO A 515 -10.29 5.66 16.93
CA PRO A 515 -9.66 4.63 16.08
C PRO A 515 -9.03 5.28 14.85
N VAL A 516 -7.79 4.91 14.53
CA VAL A 516 -7.07 5.55 13.42
C VAL A 516 -7.69 5.22 12.06
N SER A 517 -8.34 4.06 11.93
CA SER A 517 -9.16 3.71 10.76
C SER A 517 -10.27 4.74 10.48
N ALA A 518 -10.93 5.25 11.53
CA ALA A 518 -11.94 6.29 11.40
C ALA A 518 -11.32 7.66 11.04
N LEU A 519 -10.19 8.03 11.65
CA LEU A 519 -9.46 9.26 11.32
C LEU A 519 -8.96 9.28 9.87
N LEU A 520 -8.43 8.13 9.40
CA LEU A 520 -8.02 7.95 8.01
C LEU A 520 -9.20 8.07 7.05
N THR A 521 -10.32 7.41 7.36
CA THR A 521 -11.54 7.49 6.55
C THR A 521 -12.02 8.93 6.43
N LYS A 522 -11.99 9.70 7.52
CA LYS A 522 -12.38 11.11 7.49
C LYS A 522 -11.43 11.96 6.65
N ALA A 523 -10.12 11.78 6.82
CA ALA A 523 -9.08 12.49 6.09
C ALA A 523 -9.20 12.28 4.57
N THR A 524 -9.33 11.01 4.16
CA THR A 524 -9.36 10.62 2.74
C THR A 524 -10.65 11.07 2.04
N ILE A 525 -11.80 10.95 2.70
CA ILE A 525 -13.06 11.52 2.20
C ILE A 525 -12.94 13.04 2.09
N GLY A 526 -12.31 13.70 3.06
CA GLY A 526 -12.05 15.14 3.03
C GLY A 526 -11.27 15.55 1.79
N VAL A 527 -10.17 14.84 1.50
CA VAL A 527 -9.33 15.09 0.32
C VAL A 527 -10.11 14.87 -0.99
N VAL A 528 -10.84 13.77 -1.13
CA VAL A 528 -11.62 13.48 -2.35
C VAL A 528 -12.78 14.46 -2.55
N ALA A 529 -13.38 14.94 -1.46
CA ALA A 529 -14.47 15.90 -1.51
C ALA A 529 -13.98 17.34 -1.80
N ASN A 530 -12.67 17.61 -1.76
CA ASN A 530 -12.11 18.92 -2.01
C ASN A 530 -11.67 19.09 -3.49
N PRO A 531 -11.94 20.24 -4.13
CA PRO A 531 -11.45 20.52 -5.48
C PRO A 531 -9.93 20.70 -5.52
N GLU A 532 -9.26 20.19 -6.56
CA GLU A 532 -7.80 20.20 -6.69
C GLU A 532 -7.23 21.63 -6.83
N PRO A 533 -6.33 22.08 -5.94
CA PRO A 533 -5.98 23.49 -5.77
C PRO A 533 -5.00 24.05 -6.81
N ASP A 534 -4.43 23.21 -7.65
CA ASP A 534 -3.45 23.50 -8.70
C ASP A 534 -4.09 23.77 -10.08
N LYS A 535 -5.36 23.41 -10.25
CA LYS A 535 -6.09 23.61 -11.52
C LYS A 535 -6.69 25.01 -11.64
N TRP A 536 -6.79 25.52 -12.87
CA TRP A 536 -7.50 26.76 -13.18
C TRP A 536 -8.96 26.70 -12.70
N PHE A 537 -9.51 27.83 -12.26
CA PHE A 537 -10.78 27.88 -11.51
C PHE A 537 -11.95 27.10 -12.16
N LEU A 538 -12.28 27.33 -13.44
CA LEU A 538 -13.42 26.61 -14.04
C LEU A 538 -13.10 25.13 -14.28
N GLN A 539 -11.84 24.78 -14.59
CA GLN A 539 -11.41 23.40 -14.75
C GLN A 539 -11.53 22.66 -13.41
N ARG A 540 -11.02 23.25 -12.33
CA ARG A 540 -11.10 22.72 -10.96
C ARG A 540 -12.53 22.37 -10.57
N TRP A 541 -13.45 23.33 -10.69
CA TRP A 541 -14.84 23.12 -10.31
C TRP A 541 -15.59 22.19 -11.27
N GLY A 542 -15.26 22.24 -12.57
CA GLY A 542 -15.81 21.33 -13.58
C GLY A 542 -15.40 19.88 -13.34
N GLU A 543 -14.11 19.62 -13.15
CA GLU A 543 -13.57 18.29 -12.87
C GLU A 543 -14.05 17.76 -11.52
N TRP A 544 -14.10 18.61 -10.49
CA TRP A 544 -14.65 18.23 -9.18
C TRP A 544 -16.12 17.82 -9.26
N ALA A 545 -16.97 18.63 -9.91
CA ALA A 545 -18.39 18.30 -10.09
C ALA A 545 -18.55 17.01 -10.91
N TYR A 546 -17.74 16.84 -11.95
CA TYR A 546 -17.72 15.62 -12.74
C TYR A 546 -17.28 14.40 -11.92
N ASN A 547 -16.23 14.51 -11.10
CA ASN A 547 -15.73 13.44 -10.24
C ASN A 547 -16.77 13.02 -9.20
N LEU A 548 -17.47 13.98 -8.59
CA LEU A 548 -18.57 13.67 -7.67
C LEU A 548 -19.74 12.99 -8.39
N ALA A 549 -20.19 13.53 -9.53
CA ALA A 549 -21.33 12.95 -10.27
C ALA A 549 -21.05 11.53 -10.77
N THR A 550 -19.85 11.30 -11.30
CA THR A 550 -19.44 10.00 -11.85
C THR A 550 -19.03 9.00 -10.78
N GLY A 551 -18.49 9.42 -9.62
CA GLY A 551 -18.14 8.51 -8.54
C GLY A 551 -19.32 7.65 -8.06
N PHE A 552 -20.54 8.17 -8.12
CA PHE A 552 -21.76 7.41 -7.79
C PHE A 552 -22.35 6.63 -8.98
N ARG A 553 -22.20 7.16 -10.21
CA ARG A 553 -22.79 6.56 -11.42
C ARG A 553 -21.92 5.46 -12.03
N ASP A 554 -20.64 5.74 -12.21
CA ASP A 554 -19.71 4.92 -12.99
C ASP A 554 -19.08 3.79 -12.14
N ASN A 555 -19.17 3.86 -10.80
CA ASN A 555 -18.76 2.74 -9.94
C ASN A 555 -19.77 1.58 -10.06
N VAL A 556 -19.28 0.46 -10.59
CA VAL A 556 -20.03 -0.78 -10.83
C VAL A 556 -20.35 -1.55 -9.55
N ILE A 557 -19.61 -1.30 -8.47
CA ILE A 557 -19.81 -1.87 -7.14
C ILE A 557 -20.74 -0.96 -6.35
N LYS A 558 -21.74 -1.59 -5.71
CA LYS A 558 -22.70 -0.92 -4.86
C LYS A 558 -22.48 -1.31 -3.40
N PRO A 559 -22.93 -0.48 -2.45
CA PRO A 559 -22.87 -0.82 -1.04
C PRO A 559 -23.49 -2.17 -0.75
N SER A 560 -22.78 -2.97 0.03
CA SER A 560 -23.16 -4.34 0.41
C SER A 560 -22.64 -4.64 1.81
N ILE A 561 -23.05 -5.78 2.37
CA ILE A 561 -22.63 -6.23 3.70
C ILE A 561 -21.50 -7.23 3.51
N LYS A 562 -20.47 -7.19 4.37
CA LYS A 562 -19.39 -8.19 4.40
C LYS A 562 -19.99 -9.61 4.55
N HIS A 563 -19.45 -10.56 3.80
CA HIS A 563 -19.84 -11.97 3.83
C HIS A 563 -18.78 -12.83 4.54
N GLY A 564 -19.17 -13.98 5.09
CA GLY A 564 -18.27 -14.95 5.73
C GLY A 564 -18.28 -14.92 7.26
N ASP A 565 -17.30 -15.59 7.86
CA ASP A 565 -17.18 -15.84 9.30
C ASP A 565 -16.31 -14.77 9.98
N TYR A 566 -16.87 -13.58 10.19
CA TYR A 566 -16.19 -12.45 10.86
C TYR A 566 -17.01 -11.94 12.05
N ASP A 567 -16.39 -11.13 12.91
CA ASP A 567 -17.11 -10.44 13.99
C ASP A 567 -17.77 -9.17 13.44
N PRO A 568 -19.10 -9.05 13.41
CA PRO A 568 -19.77 -7.88 12.87
C PRO A 568 -19.48 -6.65 13.73
N ASP A 569 -19.42 -5.48 13.09
CA ASP A 569 -19.35 -4.21 13.82
C ASP A 569 -20.60 -4.06 14.70
N THR A 570 -20.43 -3.55 15.91
CA THR A 570 -21.51 -3.30 16.87
C THR A 570 -21.40 -1.88 17.43
N THR A 571 -22.43 -1.40 18.13
CA THR A 571 -22.32 -0.12 18.85
C THR A 571 -21.29 -0.14 19.98
N ALA A 572 -20.92 -1.33 20.48
CA ALA A 572 -19.89 -1.51 21.51
C ALA A 572 -18.48 -1.62 20.92
N ASP A 573 -18.32 -2.26 19.75
CA ASP A 573 -17.07 -2.36 19.00
C ASP A 573 -17.34 -2.04 17.50
N PRO A 574 -17.28 -0.76 17.10
CA PRO A 574 -17.72 -0.32 15.77
C PRO A 574 -16.71 -0.61 14.66
N VAL A 575 -15.60 -1.29 14.97
CA VAL A 575 -14.57 -1.71 14.02
C VAL A 575 -14.17 -3.18 14.19
N ALA A 576 -14.98 -3.97 14.91
CA ALA A 576 -14.73 -5.39 15.18
C ALA A 576 -14.45 -6.19 13.90
N SER A 577 -15.14 -5.86 12.80
CA SER A 577 -15.04 -6.55 11.52
C SER A 577 -13.66 -6.45 10.86
N LEU A 578 -12.79 -5.58 11.35
CA LEU A 578 -11.41 -5.45 10.88
C LEU A 578 -10.46 -6.50 11.46
N LYS A 579 -10.88 -7.28 12.48
CA LYS A 579 -10.14 -8.44 13.01
C LYS A 579 -10.29 -9.69 12.14
N SER A 580 -10.35 -9.48 10.83
CA SER A 580 -10.58 -10.52 9.84
C SER A 580 -9.64 -10.37 8.66
N TYR A 581 -9.51 -11.42 7.86
CA TYR A 581 -8.83 -11.40 6.57
C TYR A 581 -9.77 -11.86 5.47
N LYS A 582 -9.64 -11.24 4.31
CA LYS A 582 -10.38 -11.59 3.11
C LYS A 582 -9.68 -12.74 2.37
N ALA A 583 -10.41 -13.82 2.09
CA ALA A 583 -10.06 -14.76 1.04
C ALA A 583 -10.37 -14.15 -0.34
N ARG A 584 -9.35 -14.06 -1.19
CA ARG A 584 -9.44 -13.48 -2.54
C ARG A 584 -9.55 -14.58 -3.60
N PRO A 585 -10.10 -14.31 -4.80
CA PRO A 585 -9.97 -15.22 -5.93
C PRO A 585 -8.50 -15.56 -6.18
N LEU A 586 -8.25 -16.81 -6.60
CA LEU A 586 -6.91 -17.35 -6.80
C LEU A 586 -6.45 -17.27 -8.26
N ASN A 587 -7.16 -16.52 -9.11
CA ASN A 587 -6.74 -16.34 -10.49
C ASN A 587 -5.39 -15.62 -10.58
N GLY A 588 -4.45 -16.19 -11.34
CA GLY A 588 -3.08 -15.69 -11.46
C GLY A 588 -2.22 -15.89 -10.21
N ILE A 589 -2.63 -16.74 -9.27
CA ILE A 589 -1.92 -16.96 -7.99
C ILE A 589 -0.46 -17.42 -8.16
N TRP A 590 -0.14 -18.08 -9.27
CA TRP A 590 1.23 -18.47 -9.59
C TRP A 590 2.21 -17.29 -9.63
N ALA A 591 1.70 -16.08 -9.92
CA ALA A 591 2.46 -14.86 -10.14
C ALA A 591 2.58 -13.97 -8.87
N THR A 592 2.20 -14.47 -7.70
CA THR A 592 2.02 -13.62 -6.50
C THR A 592 2.87 -14.02 -5.30
N ALA A 593 3.92 -14.81 -5.50
CA ALA A 593 4.84 -15.15 -4.42
C ALA A 593 5.53 -13.89 -3.86
N PRO A 594 5.96 -13.90 -2.58
CA PRO A 594 5.65 -14.90 -1.55
C PRO A 594 4.18 -14.89 -1.08
N TYR A 595 3.73 -15.99 -0.49
CA TYR A 595 2.33 -16.26 -0.14
C TYR A 595 1.98 -15.88 1.32
N LEU A 596 0.67 -15.90 1.60
CA LEU A 596 0.01 -15.26 2.75
C LEU A 596 0.02 -13.72 2.69
N HIS A 597 -0.82 -13.10 3.51
CA HIS A 597 -0.97 -11.64 3.55
C HIS A 597 0.33 -10.93 3.95
N ASN A 598 1.23 -11.60 4.66
CA ASN A 598 2.52 -11.10 5.13
C ASN A 598 3.72 -11.75 4.44
N GLY A 599 3.52 -12.44 3.31
CA GLY A 599 4.62 -12.98 2.49
C GLY A 599 5.55 -13.93 3.23
N SER A 600 5.02 -14.67 4.21
CA SER A 600 5.79 -15.50 5.15
C SER A 600 5.95 -16.95 4.68
N VAL A 601 5.49 -17.26 3.46
CA VAL A 601 5.63 -18.58 2.83
C VAL A 601 6.20 -18.42 1.40
N PRO A 602 7.32 -19.06 1.05
CA PRO A 602 8.04 -18.75 -0.20
C PRO A 602 7.38 -19.29 -1.47
N THR A 603 6.71 -20.45 -1.41
CA THR A 603 6.14 -21.12 -2.60
C THR A 603 4.72 -21.65 -2.34
N LEU A 604 3.93 -21.90 -3.39
CA LEU A 604 2.60 -22.53 -3.24
C LEU A 604 2.72 -23.92 -2.65
N TYR A 605 3.72 -24.70 -3.06
CA TYR A 605 3.94 -26.01 -2.46
C TYR A 605 4.16 -25.91 -0.95
N ASP A 606 4.99 -24.95 -0.51
CA ASP A 606 5.25 -24.76 0.92
C ASP A 606 4.00 -24.26 1.66
N LEU A 607 3.09 -23.52 1.01
CA LEU A 607 1.80 -23.12 1.59
C LEU A 607 0.93 -24.31 1.97
N LEU A 608 1.02 -25.41 1.21
CA LEU A 608 0.28 -26.65 1.47
C LEU A 608 0.96 -27.55 2.51
N LEU A 609 2.12 -27.16 3.04
CA LEU A 609 2.77 -27.84 4.17
C LEU A 609 2.19 -27.33 5.50
N PRO A 610 2.16 -28.18 6.54
CA PRO A 610 1.86 -27.73 7.89
C PRO A 610 3.00 -26.86 8.46
N LYS A 611 2.66 -25.98 9.39
CA LYS A 611 3.63 -25.33 10.28
C LYS A 611 4.04 -26.33 11.36
N LYS A 612 5.35 -26.56 11.51
CA LYS A 612 5.89 -27.45 12.55
C LYS A 612 5.50 -26.96 13.95
N ARG A 613 4.97 -27.86 14.78
CA ARG A 613 4.58 -27.64 16.17
C ARG A 613 5.39 -28.53 17.12
N PRO A 614 5.48 -28.18 18.42
CA PRO A 614 6.07 -29.07 19.41
C PRO A 614 5.35 -30.44 19.42
N GLY A 615 6.11 -31.53 19.31
CA GLY A 615 5.59 -32.90 19.22
C GLY A 615 5.46 -33.44 17.80
N ASP A 616 5.63 -32.61 16.77
CA ASP A 616 5.66 -33.06 15.38
C ASP A 616 6.97 -33.83 15.04
N PRO A 617 6.94 -34.86 14.16
CA PRO A 617 8.11 -35.63 13.78
C PRO A 617 9.21 -34.78 13.18
N GLU A 618 10.45 -35.10 13.51
CA GLU A 618 11.60 -34.47 12.86
C GLU A 618 11.70 -34.84 11.37
N SER A 619 11.17 -36.00 10.98
CA SER A 619 11.17 -36.48 9.59
C SER A 619 10.03 -35.92 8.71
N GLY A 620 9.12 -35.12 9.27
CA GLY A 620 8.02 -34.54 8.51
C GLY A 620 8.46 -33.42 7.57
N GLU A 621 7.61 -33.09 6.61
CA GLU A 621 7.81 -31.95 5.71
C GLU A 621 6.96 -30.77 6.17
N TYR A 622 7.60 -29.64 6.49
CA TYR A 622 6.96 -28.48 7.10
C TYR A 622 7.29 -27.18 6.34
N ARG A 623 6.45 -26.17 6.55
CA ARG A 623 6.76 -24.80 6.15
C ARG A 623 8.13 -24.38 6.72
N PRO A 624 8.98 -23.71 5.94
CA PRO A 624 10.26 -23.23 6.45
C PRO A 624 10.05 -22.19 7.55
N ASP A 625 10.83 -22.28 8.62
CA ASP A 625 10.89 -21.26 9.68
C ASP A 625 11.68 -20.03 9.24
N GLU A 626 12.65 -20.24 8.33
CA GLU A 626 13.54 -19.23 7.79
C GLU A 626 13.79 -19.48 6.30
N PHE A 627 13.86 -18.41 5.50
CA PHE A 627 14.22 -18.49 4.07
C PHE A 627 14.76 -17.15 3.56
N VAL A 628 15.49 -17.16 2.45
CA VAL A 628 16.06 -15.95 1.85
C VAL A 628 15.06 -15.34 0.87
N VAL A 629 14.93 -14.01 0.88
CA VAL A 629 14.06 -13.23 -0.02
C VAL A 629 14.90 -12.17 -0.75
N GLY A 630 14.53 -11.89 -1.99
CA GLY A 630 15.17 -10.87 -2.84
C GLY A 630 15.31 -11.32 -4.29
N SER A 631 15.63 -12.58 -4.54
CA SER A 631 15.72 -13.13 -5.90
C SER A 631 14.36 -13.09 -6.61
N ARG A 632 14.40 -12.87 -7.93
CA ARG A 632 13.25 -13.00 -8.83
C ARG A 632 13.28 -14.32 -9.62
N GLU A 633 14.29 -15.17 -9.44
CA GLU A 633 14.36 -16.47 -10.12
C GLU A 633 13.20 -17.37 -9.68
N PHE A 634 12.45 -17.87 -10.66
CA PHE A 634 11.24 -18.64 -10.45
C PHE A 634 11.51 -20.13 -10.33
N ASP A 635 10.92 -20.75 -9.32
CA ASP A 635 10.75 -22.19 -9.25
C ASP A 635 9.36 -22.56 -9.82
N PRO A 636 9.25 -23.09 -11.05
CA PRO A 636 7.96 -23.48 -11.63
C PRO A 636 7.41 -24.80 -11.06
N VAL A 637 8.21 -25.56 -10.30
CA VAL A 637 7.79 -26.83 -9.69
C VAL A 637 7.07 -26.54 -8.38
N LYS A 638 7.72 -25.80 -7.47
CA LYS A 638 7.08 -25.38 -6.21
C LYS A 638 6.17 -24.17 -6.35
N VAL A 639 6.31 -23.42 -7.46
CA VAL A 639 5.59 -22.17 -7.79
C VAL A 639 5.88 -21.08 -6.76
N GLY A 640 6.97 -20.36 -6.98
CA GLY A 640 7.40 -19.23 -6.17
C GLY A 640 8.81 -18.78 -6.51
N PHE A 641 9.39 -17.90 -5.69
CA PHE A 641 10.78 -17.47 -5.89
C PHE A 641 11.75 -18.45 -5.25
N LYS A 642 12.94 -18.56 -5.85
CA LYS A 642 14.09 -19.23 -5.23
C LYS A 642 14.34 -18.59 -3.87
N SER A 643 14.43 -19.43 -2.83
CA SER A 643 14.46 -18.97 -1.44
C SER A 643 15.73 -19.40 -0.68
N SER A 644 16.74 -19.91 -1.39
CA SER A 644 18.03 -20.34 -0.84
C SER A 644 19.13 -20.27 -1.90
N GLY A 645 20.40 -20.38 -1.47
CA GLY A 645 21.55 -20.47 -2.39
C GLY A 645 21.91 -19.14 -3.07
N TYR A 646 21.70 -18.02 -2.37
CA TYR A 646 22.21 -16.68 -2.69
C TYR A 646 22.26 -15.83 -1.41
N GLU A 647 23.03 -14.75 -1.41
CA GLU A 647 23.07 -13.80 -0.29
C GLU A 647 21.96 -12.77 -0.44
N GLY A 648 20.95 -12.81 0.44
CA GLY A 648 19.81 -11.90 0.40
C GLY A 648 19.26 -11.60 1.79
N PHE A 649 18.02 -11.12 1.86
CA PHE A 649 17.37 -10.86 3.15
C PHE A 649 16.87 -12.17 3.77
N THR A 650 17.42 -12.58 4.90
CA THR A 650 16.92 -13.74 5.66
C THR A 650 15.62 -13.37 6.37
N PHE A 651 14.51 -13.92 5.88
CA PHE A 651 13.22 -13.81 6.53
C PHE A 651 13.08 -14.86 7.63
N ASN A 652 12.77 -14.41 8.85
CA ASN A 652 12.48 -15.29 10.00
C ASN A 652 11.01 -15.16 10.41
N THR A 653 10.30 -16.28 10.39
CA THR A 653 8.86 -16.35 10.69
C THR A 653 8.53 -16.08 12.16
N ARG A 654 9.52 -16.20 13.05
CA ARG A 654 9.37 -15.81 14.46
C ARG A 654 9.50 -14.32 14.66
N GLY A 655 10.17 -13.62 13.73
CA GLY A 655 10.59 -12.23 13.90
C GLY A 655 11.99 -12.12 14.52
N ILE A 656 12.34 -10.93 14.98
CA ILE A 656 13.61 -10.62 15.64
C ILE A 656 13.36 -10.61 17.16
N TRP A 657 14.30 -11.15 17.94
CA TRP A 657 14.22 -11.06 19.39
C TRP A 657 14.39 -9.60 19.85
N ASP A 658 13.44 -9.08 20.63
CA ASP A 658 13.52 -7.73 21.22
C ASP A 658 13.65 -7.83 22.75
N ASP A 659 14.85 -7.58 23.26
CA ASP A 659 15.16 -7.62 24.70
C ASP A 659 14.27 -6.69 25.53
N ARG A 660 13.71 -5.63 24.93
CA ARG A 660 12.84 -4.67 25.63
C ARG A 660 11.45 -5.22 25.87
N THR A 661 10.97 -6.11 24.99
CA THR A 661 9.65 -6.74 25.11
C THR A 661 9.75 -8.13 25.74
N GLY A 662 10.95 -8.72 25.80
CA GLY A 662 11.18 -10.08 26.30
C GLY A 662 10.61 -11.15 25.36
N GLY A 663 10.50 -10.85 24.06
CA GLY A 663 9.92 -11.75 23.07
C GLY A 663 10.29 -11.37 21.64
N TYR A 664 9.85 -12.18 20.69
CA TYR A 664 10.06 -11.90 19.28
C TYR A 664 9.08 -10.86 18.75
N THR A 665 9.51 -10.08 17.75
CA THR A 665 8.65 -9.16 17.01
C THR A 665 7.52 -9.89 16.31
N LYS A 666 6.31 -9.34 16.37
CA LYS A 666 5.12 -9.88 15.71
C LYS A 666 5.05 -9.46 14.23
N GLY A 667 4.11 -10.02 13.47
CA GLY A 667 3.85 -9.69 12.06
C GLY A 667 4.47 -10.66 11.05
N ASN A 668 5.32 -11.59 11.47
CA ASN A 668 6.07 -12.49 10.59
C ASN A 668 5.57 -13.96 10.62
N SER A 669 4.57 -14.29 11.42
CA SER A 669 4.13 -15.68 11.55
C SER A 669 3.62 -16.24 10.21
N ASN A 670 4.01 -17.49 9.91
CA ASN A 670 3.49 -18.28 8.80
C ASN A 670 2.58 -19.43 9.27
N ALA A 671 2.03 -19.33 10.48
CA ALA A 671 1.03 -20.25 10.99
C ALA A 671 -0.33 -20.08 10.28
N GLY A 672 -1.25 -21.01 10.52
CA GLY A 672 -2.63 -20.92 10.02
C GLY A 672 -2.76 -21.19 8.53
N HIS A 673 -4.01 -21.14 8.04
CA HIS A 673 -4.34 -21.49 6.66
C HIS A 673 -3.84 -22.91 6.30
N GLU A 674 -4.02 -23.87 7.22
CA GLU A 674 -3.52 -25.26 7.11
C GLU A 674 -4.60 -26.23 6.60
N TYR A 675 -5.40 -25.80 5.62
CA TYR A 675 -6.48 -26.64 5.06
C TYR A 675 -5.87 -27.88 4.39
N GLY A 676 -6.30 -29.08 4.80
CA GLY A 676 -5.74 -30.35 4.33
C GLY A 676 -4.30 -30.65 4.79
N ALA A 677 -3.72 -29.83 5.68
CA ALA A 677 -2.38 -30.04 6.24
C ALA A 677 -2.38 -30.42 7.72
N ARG A 678 -3.54 -30.39 8.41
CA ARG A 678 -3.66 -30.83 9.80
C ARG A 678 -3.48 -32.35 9.91
N ARG A 679 -2.72 -32.77 10.92
CA ARG A 679 -2.47 -34.17 11.24
C ARG A 679 -3.68 -34.77 11.96
N LEU A 680 -3.91 -36.07 11.74
CA LEU A 680 -4.57 -36.92 12.73
C LEU A 680 -3.79 -36.78 14.06
N ALA A 681 -4.50 -36.93 15.18
CA ALA A 681 -3.84 -37.12 16.47
C ALA A 681 -2.79 -38.24 16.33
N ASP A 682 -1.57 -37.95 16.81
CA ASP A 682 -0.38 -38.79 16.93
C ASP A 682 -0.26 -40.02 15.98
N GLU A 683 0.81 -40.10 15.19
CA GLU A 683 1.17 -41.36 14.49
C GLU A 683 1.72 -42.43 15.48
N SER A 684 1.42 -42.33 16.76
CA SER A 684 1.51 -43.47 17.67
C SER A 684 0.26 -44.32 17.43
N ASP A 685 0.43 -45.61 17.15
CA ASP A 685 -0.68 -46.57 16.95
C ASP A 685 -1.47 -46.80 18.25
N GLY A 686 -2.06 -45.75 18.80
CA GLY A 686 -2.91 -45.75 19.97
C GLY A 686 -4.36 -46.11 19.60
N PRO A 687 -5.09 -46.89 20.42
CA PRO A 687 -6.46 -47.30 20.13
C PRO A 687 -7.47 -46.16 19.92
N ALA A 688 -7.20 -44.98 20.48
CA ALA A 688 -8.05 -43.81 20.33
C ALA A 688 -7.91 -43.15 18.94
N ASP A 689 -6.69 -43.16 18.39
CA ASP A 689 -6.37 -42.50 17.12
C ASP A 689 -6.75 -43.39 15.93
N GLN A 690 -6.64 -44.71 16.09
CA GLN A 690 -7.14 -45.69 15.12
C GLN A 690 -8.67 -45.62 14.96
N LYS A 691 -9.42 -45.43 16.06
CA LYS A 691 -10.88 -45.29 16.02
C LYS A 691 -11.34 -43.98 15.36
N ILE A 692 -10.60 -42.89 15.56
CA ILE A 692 -10.84 -41.62 14.87
C ILE A 692 -10.61 -41.82 13.37
N LYS A 693 -9.48 -42.43 12.99
CA LYS A 693 -9.14 -42.73 11.60
C LYS A 693 -10.20 -43.60 10.90
N GLU A 694 -10.64 -44.69 11.54
CA GLU A 694 -11.71 -45.56 11.04
C GLU A 694 -13.04 -44.83 10.84
N GLN A 695 -13.38 -43.89 11.74
CA GLN A 695 -14.60 -43.08 11.60
C GLN A 695 -14.50 -42.01 10.51
N CYS A 696 -13.30 -41.48 10.26
CA CYS A 696 -13.05 -40.55 9.17
C CYS A 696 -12.97 -41.25 7.79
N GLU A 697 -12.65 -42.55 7.75
CA GLU A 697 -12.50 -43.40 6.54
C GLU A 697 -13.79 -44.15 6.14
N ASP A 698 -14.87 -44.06 6.92
CA ASP A 698 -16.15 -44.72 6.62
C ASP A 698 -17.06 -43.86 5.72
N ASP A 699 -17.07 -44.16 4.42
CA ASP A 699 -17.89 -43.50 3.38
C ASP A 699 -19.42 -43.49 3.67
N LYS A 700 -19.90 -44.22 4.68
CA LYS A 700 -21.32 -44.25 5.08
C LYS A 700 -21.68 -43.19 6.12
N VAL A 701 -20.69 -42.58 6.78
CA VAL A 701 -20.88 -41.54 7.80
C VAL A 701 -20.77 -40.18 7.12
N LYS A 702 -21.83 -39.38 7.15
CA LYS A 702 -21.78 -38.03 6.57
C LYS A 702 -21.09 -37.07 7.52
N ASP A 703 -20.46 -36.02 7.00
CA ASP A 703 -19.79 -34.95 7.79
C ASP A 703 -20.70 -34.28 8.85
N GLU A 704 -22.01 -34.35 8.65
CA GLU A 704 -23.05 -33.85 9.55
C GLU A 704 -23.26 -34.75 10.76
N ASP A 705 -22.95 -36.03 10.62
CA ASP A 705 -23.14 -37.10 11.61
C ASP A 705 -21.88 -37.36 12.45
N LEU A 706 -20.74 -36.75 12.07
CA LEU A 706 -19.49 -36.79 12.83
C LEU A 706 -19.58 -35.90 14.08
N ASP A 707 -19.13 -36.44 15.22
CA ASP A 707 -18.98 -35.67 16.46
C ASP A 707 -18.13 -34.41 16.22
N PRO A 708 -18.53 -33.21 16.67
CA PRO A 708 -17.77 -31.98 16.46
C PRO A 708 -16.30 -32.04 16.92
N SER A 709 -16.01 -32.83 17.96
CA SER A 709 -14.65 -33.04 18.50
C SER A 709 -13.78 -33.99 17.64
N ILE A 710 -14.40 -34.68 16.68
CA ILE A 710 -13.78 -35.61 15.72
C ILE A 710 -13.77 -35.00 14.31
N LYS A 711 -14.79 -34.22 13.95
CA LYS A 711 -14.93 -33.52 12.66
C LYS A 711 -13.70 -32.66 12.32
N ASP A 712 -13.18 -31.91 13.28
CA ASP A 712 -11.96 -31.11 13.11
C ASP A 712 -10.67 -31.93 13.00
N LYS A 713 -10.73 -33.22 13.34
CA LYS A 713 -9.62 -34.19 13.30
C LYS A 713 -9.66 -35.09 12.06
N CYS A 714 -10.78 -35.14 11.33
CA CYS A 714 -10.95 -35.93 10.11
C CYS A 714 -10.34 -35.31 8.84
N LEU A 715 -9.46 -34.33 8.97
CA LEU A 715 -8.72 -33.81 7.84
C LEU A 715 -7.57 -34.78 7.51
N TYR A 716 -7.68 -35.48 6.39
CA TYR A 716 -6.56 -36.24 5.86
C TYR A 716 -5.40 -35.30 5.53
N PRO A 717 -4.18 -35.56 6.02
CA PRO A 717 -3.02 -34.81 5.55
C PRO A 717 -2.82 -35.14 4.07
N MET A 718 -2.90 -34.11 3.21
CA MET A 718 -2.60 -34.23 1.79
C MET A 718 -1.23 -34.90 1.62
N SER A 719 -1.19 -35.98 0.84
CA SER A 719 0.06 -36.62 0.50
C SER A 719 0.94 -35.65 -0.31
N ARG A 720 2.24 -35.95 -0.38
CA ARG A 720 3.16 -35.17 -1.22
C ARG A 720 2.69 -35.08 -2.67
N GLU A 721 2.11 -36.16 -3.20
CA GLU A 721 1.56 -36.20 -4.56
C GLU A 721 0.32 -35.32 -4.68
N ASP A 722 -0.61 -35.38 -3.73
CA ASP A 722 -1.82 -34.53 -3.69
C ASP A 722 -1.46 -33.05 -3.67
N ARG A 723 -0.44 -32.65 -2.90
CA ARG A 723 0.03 -31.27 -2.88
C ARG A 723 0.52 -30.82 -4.25
N PHE A 724 1.30 -31.65 -4.93
CA PHE A 724 1.73 -31.32 -6.29
C PHE A 724 0.56 -31.35 -7.29
N ASP A 725 -0.44 -32.22 -7.11
CA ASP A 725 -1.65 -32.23 -7.96
C ASP A 725 -2.41 -30.91 -7.81
N LEU A 726 -2.58 -30.46 -6.57
CA LEU A 726 -3.22 -29.18 -6.25
C LEU A 726 -2.40 -27.99 -6.77
N VAL A 727 -1.07 -27.97 -6.57
CA VAL A 727 -0.19 -26.92 -7.13
C VAL A 727 -0.31 -26.86 -8.65
N GLU A 728 -0.32 -28.01 -9.33
CA GLU A 728 -0.44 -28.07 -10.78
C GLU A 728 -1.77 -27.50 -11.26
N TYR A 729 -2.87 -27.82 -10.56
CA TYR A 729 -4.18 -27.22 -10.84
C TYR A 729 -4.20 -25.71 -10.57
N MET A 730 -3.57 -25.22 -9.49
CA MET A 730 -3.51 -23.80 -9.17
C MET A 730 -2.73 -22.97 -10.20
N LYS A 731 -1.83 -23.57 -10.97
CA LYS A 731 -1.19 -22.90 -12.13
C LYS A 731 -2.21 -22.53 -13.22
N THR A 732 -3.34 -23.23 -13.29
CA THR A 732 -4.38 -23.02 -14.32
C THR A 732 -5.36 -21.91 -14.00
N LEU A 733 -5.41 -21.47 -12.73
CA LEU A 733 -6.30 -20.41 -12.24
C LEU A 733 -5.76 -19.03 -12.65
#